data_AF-A0A841FQ48-F1
#
_entry.id   AF-A0A841FQ48-F1
#
_cell.length_a   1.000
_cell.length_b   1.000
_cell.length_c   1.000
_cell.angle_alpha   90.00
_cell.angle_beta   90.00
_cell.angle_gamma   90.00
#
_symmetry.space_group_name_H-M   'P 1'
#
loop_
_entity.id
_entity.type
_entity.pdbx_description
1 polymer ?
#
loop_
_entity_poly.entity_id
_entity_poly.type
_entity_poly.pdbx_seq_one_letter_code
_entity_poly.pdbx_strand_id
1 'polypeptide(L)'
;MNERTLPAAAAALLRGVAEPDWARLLTGARLGAGILRHDPPDSLIDHVLATGDPAQLAILAESNVALHGRPGLTDRLVADVEPAVLWKPLLTTRQWQYRHLEAVLRRIDPADPGWESADTAGDSHRLSDDMVSVLAHSPLPGHYLDPRVDSRRRRLTEREQITALARLHADGGEDDGRYEPEVTARFTAAAEAGEVRALLAELDGTDAAITAFRTDTGVLRVRTHARERAELDWDRVAAAHAEDPFSATTSAVLASRGDCPEAVRAALYASHPAEVAERAATSFPALFAVPGSGPEHARGARRLITRMRDRGLIEELVAHGRPATAVLDIARHSSECLDAATWLLTPVHTLVARILAETVGADPAAWRGLRRLLKGHRGTIAELCAAATAAPEPDGPWPDAAPLPGRDAAPIGARKAFLALLDAAGPATQAALIPHLDPRTLVDLFAHGVWRSEWFGLVTDHGTPVRRAAFARTRGPLTTAQIQRLLDFGEPGLGRALLARHDLTAAQTAQALTGLDAPPRRLPAVVARPELAALDAGTAFTEVFAGHRPDGHDNADWTHAGLSWVRSAVATGRVTWTEILNDAAPAGIVLSLVRQAHPVDALPALREVVGSAKPTTEALFLALGMLADFTGTVPELLAIASAAADPG
;
A
#
# COMPACT_ATOMS: atom_id res chain seq x y z
N MET A 1 11.69 6.44 24.91
CA MET A 1 11.13 6.00 23.61
C MET A 1 12.20 6.13 22.52
N ASN A 2 12.23 5.31 21.44
CA ASN A 2 13.30 5.42 20.42
C ASN A 2 13.02 6.55 19.39
N GLU A 3 14.04 6.94 18.62
CA GLU A 3 13.95 8.03 17.64
C GLU A 3 12.89 7.82 16.54
N ARG A 4 12.39 6.59 16.35
CA ARG A 4 11.36 6.27 15.35
C ARG A 4 9.94 6.30 15.93
N THR A 5 9.75 5.97 17.20
CA THR A 5 8.43 5.91 17.84
C THR A 5 7.95 7.28 18.36
N LEU A 6 8.88 8.15 18.76
CA LEU A 6 8.54 9.51 19.20
C LEU A 6 7.85 10.36 18.11
N PRO A 7 8.37 10.46 16.87
CA PRO A 7 7.70 11.22 15.81
C PRO A 7 6.32 10.66 15.45
N ALA A 8 6.17 9.34 15.52
CA ALA A 8 4.91 8.65 15.27
C ALA A 8 3.84 9.00 16.32
N ALA A 9 4.18 8.96 17.61
CA ALA A 9 3.29 9.37 18.69
C ALA A 9 2.94 10.87 18.61
N ALA A 10 3.94 11.70 18.27
CA ALA A 10 3.75 13.14 18.07
C ALA A 10 2.76 13.44 16.94
N ALA A 11 2.91 12.77 15.79
CA ALA A 11 2.01 12.93 14.65
C ALA A 11 0.57 12.50 14.98
N ALA A 12 0.39 11.43 15.76
CA ALA A 12 -0.94 11.01 16.22
C ALA A 12 -1.59 12.08 17.12
N LEU A 13 -0.84 12.59 18.11
CA LEU A 13 -1.33 13.62 19.03
C LEU A 13 -1.76 14.89 18.29
N LEU A 14 -0.95 15.36 17.33
CA LEU A 14 -1.25 16.56 16.53
C LEU A 14 -2.47 16.41 15.63
N ARG A 15 -2.82 15.18 15.18
CA ARG A 15 -4.07 14.91 14.43
C ARG A 15 -5.32 14.97 15.29
N GLY A 16 -5.15 14.91 16.62
CA GLY A 16 -6.22 15.12 17.59
C GLY A 16 -6.59 16.60 17.77
N VAL A 17 -5.75 17.53 17.31
CA VAL A 17 -5.92 18.98 17.47
C VAL A 17 -6.61 19.55 16.23
N ALA A 18 -7.67 20.34 16.42
CA ALA A 18 -8.42 20.93 15.31
C ALA A 18 -7.63 22.02 14.56
N GLU A 19 -7.00 22.94 15.28
CA GLU A 19 -6.28 24.10 14.73
C GLU A 19 -5.02 24.43 15.56
N PRO A 20 -3.91 23.69 15.37
CA PRO A 20 -2.65 23.98 16.06
C PRO A 20 -1.96 25.25 15.51
N ASP A 21 -1.37 26.07 16.40
CA ASP A 21 -0.51 27.19 16.01
C ASP A 21 0.86 26.67 15.56
N TRP A 22 0.97 26.42 14.26
CA TRP A 22 2.16 25.85 13.61
C TRP A 22 3.39 26.75 13.72
N ALA A 23 3.21 28.08 13.71
CA ALA A 23 4.33 29.01 13.79
C ALA A 23 5.10 28.79 15.09
N ARG A 24 4.36 28.67 16.20
CA ARG A 24 4.95 28.42 17.50
C ARG A 24 5.51 27.00 17.61
N LEU A 25 4.83 25.97 17.12
CA LEU A 25 5.31 24.58 17.18
C LEU A 25 6.62 24.37 16.40
N LEU A 26 6.82 25.07 15.29
CA LEU A 26 8.01 24.92 14.44
C LEU A 26 9.25 25.62 14.98
N THR A 27 9.11 26.59 15.90
CA THR A 27 10.29 27.22 16.56
C THR A 27 11.11 26.24 17.40
N GLY A 28 10.53 25.11 17.83
CA GLY A 28 11.25 24.01 18.46
C GLY A 28 11.98 23.13 17.45
N ALA A 29 13.21 23.51 17.08
CA ALA A 29 13.97 22.97 15.94
C ALA A 29 14.03 21.42 15.81
N ARG A 30 14.13 20.67 16.92
CA ARG A 30 14.20 19.19 16.88
C ARG A 30 12.85 18.54 16.59
N LEU A 31 11.78 19.07 17.17
CA LEU A 31 10.45 18.48 17.09
C LEU A 31 9.81 18.79 15.72
N GLY A 32 9.95 20.05 15.26
CA GLY A 32 9.47 20.48 13.95
C GLY A 32 10.06 19.64 12.81
N ALA A 33 11.38 19.38 12.85
CA ALA A 33 12.03 18.55 11.84
C ALA A 33 11.52 17.10 11.83
N GLY A 34 11.29 16.51 13.01
CA GLY A 34 10.73 15.17 13.14
C GLY A 34 9.33 15.07 12.56
N ILE A 35 8.46 16.04 12.86
CA ILE A 35 7.07 16.05 12.37
C ILE A 35 7.04 16.19 10.84
N LEU A 36 7.82 17.13 10.28
CA LEU A 36 7.88 17.34 8.83
C LEU A 36 8.37 16.10 8.07
N ARG A 37 9.25 15.28 8.69
CA ARG A 37 9.76 14.03 8.10
C ARG A 37 8.80 12.83 8.20
N HIS A 38 7.83 12.85 9.11
CA HIS A 38 7.04 11.69 9.51
C HIS A 38 5.52 11.89 9.33
N ASP A 39 5.13 12.23 8.10
CA ASP A 39 3.74 12.48 7.66
C ASP A 39 3.07 13.71 8.31
N PRO A 40 3.56 14.92 7.99
CA PRO A 40 2.97 16.16 8.50
C PRO A 40 1.51 16.29 8.03
N PRO A 41 0.60 16.84 8.85
CA PRO A 41 -0.76 17.14 8.42
C PRO A 41 -0.77 18.26 7.36
N ASP A 42 -1.83 18.33 6.55
CA ASP A 42 -1.92 19.26 5.42
C ASP A 42 -1.83 20.73 5.84
N SER A 43 -2.45 21.08 6.98
CA SER A 43 -2.38 22.45 7.51
C SER A 43 -0.96 22.88 7.91
N LEU A 44 -0.10 21.94 8.34
CA LEU A 44 1.31 22.22 8.60
C LEU A 44 2.09 22.44 7.31
N ILE A 45 1.80 21.63 6.28
CA ILE A 45 2.44 21.78 4.96
C ILE A 45 2.11 23.15 4.38
N ASP A 46 0.83 23.53 4.39
CA ASP A 46 0.40 24.83 3.88
C ASP A 46 1.00 25.99 4.69
N HIS A 47 1.14 25.82 6.02
CA HIS A 47 1.84 26.78 6.85
C HIS A 47 3.32 26.94 6.45
N VAL A 48 4.08 25.84 6.32
CA VAL A 48 5.51 25.89 5.92
C VAL A 48 5.68 26.51 4.52
N LEU A 49 4.78 26.21 3.60
CA LEU A 49 4.79 26.83 2.27
C LEU A 49 4.49 28.34 2.35
N ALA A 50 3.58 28.76 3.23
CA ALA A 50 3.23 30.16 3.42
C ALA A 50 4.31 30.97 4.15
N THR A 51 5.05 30.38 5.09
CA THR A 51 6.14 31.07 5.81
C THR A 51 7.36 31.30 4.93
N GLY A 52 7.59 30.42 3.95
CA GLY A 52 8.76 30.51 3.08
C GLY A 52 10.08 30.20 3.78
N ASP A 53 10.06 29.63 5.00
CA ASP A 53 11.29 29.38 5.78
C ASP A 53 12.18 28.34 5.07
N PRO A 54 13.41 28.69 4.65
CA PRO A 54 14.27 27.80 3.87
C PRO A 54 14.60 26.49 4.57
N ALA A 55 14.81 26.50 5.89
CA ALA A 55 15.19 25.31 6.63
C ALA A 55 14.02 24.32 6.73
N GLN A 56 12.81 24.82 7.01
CA GLN A 56 11.60 24.01 7.06
C GLN A 56 11.21 23.47 5.68
N LEU A 57 11.33 24.28 4.63
CA LEU A 57 11.09 23.87 3.25
C LEU A 57 12.07 22.78 2.81
N ALA A 58 13.36 22.88 3.16
CA ALA A 58 14.34 21.84 2.89
C ALA A 58 13.98 20.52 3.61
N ILE A 59 13.57 20.57 4.88
CA ILE A 59 13.16 19.37 5.62
C ILE A 59 11.90 18.74 5.02
N LEU A 60 10.92 19.56 4.64
CA LEU A 60 9.71 19.10 3.97
C LEU A 60 10.03 18.44 2.62
N ALA A 61 10.95 19.03 1.86
CA ALA A 61 11.47 18.52 0.60
C ALA A 61 12.28 17.20 0.74
N GLU A 62 12.82 16.90 1.93
CA GLU A 62 13.46 15.61 2.28
C GLU A 62 12.45 14.52 2.72
N SER A 63 11.20 14.90 3.01
CA SER A 63 10.20 14.01 3.60
C SER A 63 9.60 13.04 2.58
N ASN A 64 10.18 11.85 2.46
CA ASN A 64 9.66 10.79 1.58
C ASN A 64 8.18 10.48 1.83
N VAL A 65 7.74 10.50 3.09
CA VAL A 65 6.35 10.20 3.45
C VAL A 65 5.41 11.30 2.98
N ALA A 66 5.77 12.58 3.21
CA ALA A 66 4.97 13.70 2.78
C ALA A 66 4.83 13.76 1.25
N LEU A 67 5.96 13.61 0.54
CA LEU A 67 5.99 13.66 -0.92
C LEU A 67 5.26 12.48 -1.56
N HIS A 68 5.35 11.27 -0.99
CA HIS A 68 4.67 10.10 -1.55
C HIS A 68 3.16 10.15 -1.33
N GLY A 69 2.71 10.62 -0.17
CA GLY A 69 1.28 10.73 0.14
C GLY A 69 0.55 11.85 -0.62
N ARG A 70 1.29 12.81 -1.20
CA ARG A 70 0.73 14.05 -1.77
C ARG A 70 1.33 14.37 -3.14
N PRO A 71 0.76 13.84 -4.23
CA PRO A 71 1.34 13.94 -5.58
C PRO A 71 1.62 15.37 -6.06
N GLY A 72 0.85 16.37 -5.61
CA GLY A 72 1.03 17.78 -6.01
C GLY A 72 2.04 18.58 -5.18
N LEU A 73 2.56 18.03 -4.07
CA LEU A 73 3.47 18.79 -3.20
C LEU A 73 4.81 19.08 -3.86
N THR A 74 5.37 18.12 -4.62
CA THR A 74 6.63 18.34 -5.37
C THR A 74 6.51 19.44 -6.41
N ASP A 75 5.40 19.51 -7.14
CA ASP A 75 5.13 20.55 -8.14
C ASP A 75 5.01 21.94 -7.48
N ARG A 76 4.32 22.04 -6.32
CA ARG A 76 4.24 23.27 -5.52
C ARG A 76 5.62 23.74 -5.04
N LEU A 77 6.41 22.84 -4.46
CA LEU A 77 7.76 23.16 -4.00
C LEU A 77 8.62 23.69 -5.16
N VAL A 78 8.59 23.04 -6.33
CA VAL A 78 9.33 23.45 -7.53
C VAL A 78 8.87 24.79 -8.09
N ALA A 79 7.60 25.15 -7.95
CA ALA A 79 7.10 26.44 -8.41
C ALA A 79 7.47 27.58 -7.45
N ASP A 80 7.29 27.36 -6.16
CA ASP A 80 7.22 28.45 -5.17
C ASP A 80 8.49 28.61 -4.33
N VAL A 81 9.35 27.60 -4.25
CA VAL A 81 10.53 27.62 -3.37
C VAL A 81 11.79 28.02 -4.13
N GLU A 82 12.66 28.80 -3.50
CA GLU A 82 13.96 29.18 -4.06
C GLU A 82 14.78 27.94 -4.45
N PRO A 83 15.35 27.87 -5.67
CA PRO A 83 16.01 26.66 -6.15
C PRO A 83 17.17 26.20 -5.24
N ALA A 84 17.88 27.13 -4.57
CA ALA A 84 18.99 26.82 -3.66
C ALA A 84 18.54 25.97 -2.45
N VAL A 85 17.30 26.14 -1.99
CA VAL A 85 16.71 25.38 -0.88
C VAL A 85 16.39 23.94 -1.30
N LEU A 86 15.96 23.76 -2.55
CA LEU A 86 15.56 22.46 -3.08
C LEU A 86 16.73 21.60 -3.52
N TRP A 87 17.90 22.19 -3.75
CA TRP A 87 19.04 21.52 -4.37
C TRP A 87 19.44 20.23 -3.65
N LYS A 88 19.77 20.31 -2.36
CA LYS A 88 20.13 19.12 -1.57
C LYS A 88 18.99 18.08 -1.50
N PRO A 89 17.73 18.45 -1.20
CA PRO A 89 16.61 17.51 -1.26
C PRO A 89 16.45 16.79 -2.61
N LEU A 90 16.63 17.51 -3.73
CA LEU A 90 16.59 16.94 -5.08
C LEU A 90 17.65 15.87 -5.28
N LEU A 91 18.87 16.08 -4.77
CA LEU A 91 19.98 15.12 -4.89
C LEU A 91 19.84 13.91 -3.96
N THR A 92 19.16 14.06 -2.83
CA THR A 92 19.16 13.05 -1.75
C THR A 92 17.87 12.24 -1.66
N THR A 93 16.77 12.73 -2.23
CA THR A 93 15.44 12.14 -2.04
C THR A 93 14.90 11.52 -3.32
N ARG A 94 14.48 10.25 -3.25
CA ARG A 94 14.04 9.45 -4.42
C ARG A 94 12.70 9.88 -5.04
N GLN A 95 11.95 10.75 -4.37
CA GLN A 95 10.62 11.20 -4.82
C GLN A 95 10.69 12.29 -5.90
N TRP A 96 11.84 12.94 -6.04
CA TRP A 96 12.05 13.95 -7.06
C TRP A 96 12.18 13.30 -8.43
N GLN A 97 11.47 13.85 -9.41
CA GLN A 97 11.50 13.38 -10.78
C GLN A 97 12.42 14.28 -11.61
N TYR A 98 12.93 13.76 -12.73
CA TYR A 98 13.70 14.51 -13.74
C TYR A 98 13.11 15.90 -14.03
N ARG A 99 11.79 16.01 -14.18
CA ARG A 99 11.09 17.27 -14.47
C ARG A 99 11.26 18.34 -13.41
N HIS A 100 11.31 17.91 -12.15
CA HIS A 100 11.45 18.82 -11.02
C HIS A 100 12.88 19.37 -10.99
N LEU A 101 13.88 18.51 -11.23
CA LEU A 101 15.27 18.96 -11.36
C LEU A 101 15.43 19.93 -12.53
N GLU A 102 14.90 19.60 -13.71
CA GLU A 102 14.97 20.49 -14.87
C GLU A 102 14.29 21.84 -14.62
N ALA A 103 13.09 21.83 -14.02
CA ALA A 103 12.38 23.05 -13.68
C ALA A 103 13.14 23.92 -12.65
N VAL A 104 13.80 23.29 -11.67
CA VAL A 104 14.63 23.99 -10.68
C VAL A 104 15.87 24.57 -11.36
N LEU A 105 16.57 23.81 -12.20
CA LEU A 105 17.76 24.28 -12.93
C LEU A 105 17.46 25.45 -13.86
N ARG A 106 16.30 25.46 -14.53
CA ARG A 106 15.87 26.58 -15.39
C ARG A 106 15.65 27.88 -14.62
N ARG A 107 15.47 27.83 -13.30
CA ARG A 107 15.29 28.99 -12.42
C ARG A 107 16.60 29.47 -11.81
N ILE A 108 17.71 28.75 -12.01
CA ILE A 108 19.01 29.13 -11.49
C ILE A 108 19.61 30.23 -12.38
N ASP A 109 20.04 31.33 -11.76
CA ASP A 109 20.92 32.29 -12.40
C ASP A 109 22.37 31.76 -12.33
N PRO A 110 23.01 31.42 -13.47
CA PRO A 110 24.38 30.94 -13.48
C PRO A 110 25.39 31.95 -12.92
N ALA A 111 25.03 33.24 -12.85
CA ALA A 111 25.87 34.30 -12.33
C ALA A 111 25.72 34.49 -10.80
N ASP A 112 24.76 33.83 -10.15
CA ASP A 112 24.55 33.95 -8.70
C ASP A 112 25.61 33.12 -7.92
N PRO A 113 26.54 33.76 -7.19
CA PRO A 113 27.57 33.06 -6.43
C PRO A 113 27.02 32.27 -5.24
N GLY A 114 25.75 32.50 -4.84
CA GLY A 114 25.08 31.74 -3.79
C GLY A 114 25.07 30.24 -4.06
N TRP A 115 25.08 29.84 -5.33
CA TRP A 115 25.17 28.46 -5.77
C TRP A 115 26.51 27.81 -5.47
N GLU A 116 27.60 28.55 -5.63
CA GLU A 116 28.96 28.03 -5.44
C GLU A 116 29.24 27.65 -3.99
N SER A 117 28.55 28.31 -3.04
CA SER A 117 28.68 28.08 -1.61
C SER A 117 27.83 26.93 -1.07
N ALA A 118 26.84 26.45 -1.85
CA ALA A 118 26.08 25.27 -1.47
C ALA A 118 27.06 24.09 -1.45
N ASP A 119 27.28 23.52 -0.27
CA ASP A 119 28.28 22.49 0.05
C ASP A 119 27.98 21.15 -0.69
N THR A 120 28.06 21.16 -2.01
CA THR A 120 27.54 20.12 -2.93
C THR A 120 28.61 19.16 -3.41
N ALA A 121 29.89 19.50 -3.21
CA ALA A 121 31.02 18.67 -3.61
C ALA A 121 31.05 17.34 -2.82
N GLY A 122 30.48 17.28 -1.61
CA GLY A 122 30.44 16.06 -0.79
C GLY A 122 29.39 15.03 -1.23
N ASP A 123 28.28 15.46 -1.83
CA ASP A 123 27.11 14.61 -2.12
C ASP A 123 27.00 14.18 -3.60
N SER A 124 27.95 14.55 -4.46
CA SER A 124 28.01 14.17 -5.89
C SER A 124 27.94 12.64 -6.10
N HIS A 125 28.43 11.85 -5.15
CA HIS A 125 28.37 10.38 -5.17
C HIS A 125 26.93 9.82 -5.13
N ARG A 126 25.94 10.65 -4.78
CA ARG A 126 24.52 10.27 -4.71
C ARG A 126 23.74 10.62 -5.98
N LEU A 127 24.36 11.31 -6.95
CA LEU A 127 23.72 11.63 -8.21
C LEU A 127 23.34 10.33 -8.95
N SER A 128 22.05 10.18 -9.22
CA SER A 128 21.59 9.14 -10.14
C SER A 128 22.00 9.49 -11.57
N ASP A 129 22.05 8.49 -12.45
CA ASP A 129 22.43 8.70 -13.85
C ASP A 129 21.48 9.69 -14.57
N ASP A 130 20.22 9.79 -14.15
CA ASP A 130 19.27 10.79 -14.65
C ASP A 130 19.70 12.22 -14.31
N MET A 131 20.16 12.43 -13.08
CA MET A 131 20.57 13.77 -12.64
C MET A 131 21.84 14.21 -13.37
N VAL A 132 22.74 13.26 -13.65
CA VAL A 132 23.92 13.53 -14.47
C VAL A 132 23.54 13.93 -15.89
N SER A 133 22.57 13.25 -16.49
CA SER A 133 22.04 13.65 -17.80
C SER A 133 21.49 15.08 -17.75
N VAL A 134 20.60 15.42 -16.81
CA VAL A 134 20.07 16.80 -16.71
C VAL A 134 21.18 17.83 -16.50
N LEU A 135 22.13 17.55 -15.60
CA LEU A 135 23.25 18.44 -15.31
C LEU A 135 24.16 18.63 -16.52
N ALA A 136 24.31 17.63 -17.38
CA ALA A 136 25.07 17.75 -18.61
C ALA A 136 24.46 18.75 -19.60
N HIS A 137 23.14 19.02 -19.51
CA HIS A 137 22.43 19.99 -20.33
C HIS A 137 22.24 21.36 -19.64
N SER A 138 22.80 21.55 -18.45
CA SER A 138 22.64 22.77 -17.66
C SER A 138 23.71 23.82 -18.05
N PRO A 139 23.36 25.11 -18.15
CA PRO A 139 24.32 26.20 -18.40
C PRO A 139 25.23 26.51 -17.20
N LEU A 140 25.13 25.74 -16.12
CA LEU A 140 25.93 25.95 -14.91
C LEU A 140 27.44 25.85 -15.25
N PRO A 141 28.27 26.79 -14.76
CA PRO A 141 29.72 26.77 -14.96
C PRO A 141 30.34 25.43 -14.57
N GLY A 142 31.41 25.04 -15.26
CA GLY A 142 32.04 23.72 -15.18
C GLY A 142 32.57 23.27 -13.81
N HIS A 143 32.41 24.06 -12.75
CA HIS A 143 32.93 23.80 -11.40
C HIS A 143 32.16 22.70 -10.63
N TYR A 144 30.98 22.27 -11.08
CA TYR A 144 30.22 21.16 -10.47
C TYR A 144 30.61 19.76 -11.00
N LEU A 145 31.63 19.70 -11.85
CA LEU A 145 31.99 18.50 -12.59
C LEU A 145 33.08 17.74 -11.85
N ASP A 146 32.65 17.05 -10.80
CA ASP A 146 33.36 15.90 -10.25
C ASP A 146 33.89 15.04 -11.43
N PRO A 147 35.16 14.60 -11.44
CA PRO A 147 35.70 13.66 -12.44
C PRO A 147 34.83 12.42 -12.71
N ARG A 148 33.93 12.07 -11.79
CA ARG A 148 32.92 11.02 -11.96
C ARG A 148 31.76 11.43 -12.87
N VAL A 149 31.33 12.69 -12.85
CA VAL A 149 30.40 13.23 -13.85
C VAL A 149 31.03 13.09 -15.23
N ASP A 150 32.34 13.35 -15.35
CA ASP A 150 33.09 13.18 -16.60
C ASP A 150 33.12 11.71 -17.09
N SER A 151 33.35 10.76 -16.17
CA SER A 151 33.26 9.31 -16.50
C SER A 151 31.86 8.86 -16.92
N ARG A 152 30.81 9.55 -16.47
CA ARG A 152 29.41 9.26 -16.83
C ARG A 152 28.96 10.07 -18.06
N ARG A 153 29.62 11.19 -18.36
CA ARG A 153 29.38 12.00 -19.58
C ARG A 153 29.73 11.26 -20.86
N ARG A 154 30.77 10.41 -20.82
CA ARG A 154 31.06 9.44 -21.90
C ARG A 154 29.95 8.44 -22.16
N ARG A 155 28.93 8.39 -21.29
CA ARG A 155 27.73 7.56 -21.48
C ARG A 155 26.57 8.37 -22.03
N LEU A 156 26.67 9.69 -22.18
CA LEU A 156 25.60 10.48 -22.81
C LEU A 156 25.41 10.02 -24.24
N THR A 157 24.15 9.91 -24.63
CA THR A 157 23.78 9.65 -26.02
C THR A 157 24.16 10.84 -26.90
N GLU A 158 24.33 10.57 -28.20
CA GLU A 158 24.64 11.62 -29.19
C GLU A 158 23.64 12.79 -29.13
N ARG A 159 22.34 12.49 -28.99
CA ARG A 159 21.28 13.51 -28.79
C ARG A 159 21.56 14.41 -27.58
N GLU A 160 21.88 13.82 -26.44
CA GLU A 160 22.12 14.56 -25.20
C GLU A 160 23.35 15.47 -25.33
N GLN A 161 24.42 14.94 -25.94
CA GLN A 161 25.63 15.72 -26.21
C GLN A 161 25.37 16.88 -27.18
N ILE A 162 24.65 16.66 -28.28
CA ILE A 162 24.28 17.72 -29.25
C ILE A 162 23.35 18.74 -28.62
N THR A 163 22.41 18.32 -27.77
CA THR A 163 21.51 19.24 -27.06
C THR A 163 22.28 20.12 -26.08
N ALA A 164 23.24 19.54 -25.36
CA ALA A 164 24.10 20.29 -24.44
C ALA A 164 24.99 21.28 -25.19
N LEU A 165 25.60 20.87 -26.30
CA LEU A 165 26.38 21.74 -27.18
C LEU A 165 25.53 22.87 -27.78
N ALA A 166 24.30 22.59 -28.20
CA ALA A 166 23.39 23.60 -28.74
C ALA A 166 23.01 24.67 -27.71
N ARG A 167 22.79 24.28 -26.44
CA ARG A 167 22.53 25.23 -25.34
C ARG A 167 23.77 26.07 -25.04
N LEU A 168 24.93 25.42 -24.90
CA LEU A 168 26.20 26.09 -24.67
C LEU A 168 26.48 27.16 -25.74
N HIS A 169 26.26 26.80 -27.00
CA HIS A 169 26.43 27.72 -28.13
C HIS A 169 25.42 28.88 -28.10
N ALA A 170 24.15 28.63 -27.75
CA ALA A 170 23.13 29.67 -27.64
C ALA A 170 23.44 30.68 -26.52
N ASP A 171 24.10 30.24 -25.46
CA ASP A 171 24.53 31.06 -24.33
C ASP A 171 25.91 31.73 -24.56
N GLY A 172 26.54 31.50 -25.72
CA GLY A 172 27.84 32.07 -26.08
C GLY A 172 29.05 31.39 -25.44
N GLY A 173 28.88 30.18 -24.89
CA GLY A 173 29.96 29.37 -24.35
C GLY A 173 30.73 28.62 -25.44
N GLU A 174 32.01 28.34 -25.17
CA GLU A 174 32.89 27.53 -26.03
C GLU A 174 32.91 26.06 -25.57
N ASP A 175 33.02 25.12 -26.51
CA ASP A 175 33.24 23.71 -26.18
C ASP A 175 34.64 23.55 -25.54
N ASP A 176 34.68 23.06 -24.30
CA ASP A 176 35.90 22.81 -23.53
C ASP A 176 36.54 21.44 -23.86
N GLY A 177 36.02 20.73 -24.88
CA GLY A 177 36.53 19.43 -25.34
C GLY A 177 35.98 18.25 -24.55
N ARG A 178 34.88 18.44 -23.82
CA ARG A 178 34.26 17.44 -22.93
C ARG A 178 33.33 16.43 -23.60
N TYR A 179 32.95 16.67 -24.86
CA TYR A 179 32.05 15.79 -25.62
C TYR A 179 32.83 14.89 -26.58
N GLU A 180 32.19 13.82 -27.07
CA GLU A 180 32.84 12.92 -28.01
C GLU A 180 33.24 13.69 -29.29
N PRO A 181 34.48 13.56 -29.78
CA PRO A 181 34.97 14.38 -30.90
C PRO A 181 34.11 14.29 -32.16
N GLU A 182 33.56 13.10 -32.45
CA GLU A 182 32.66 12.88 -33.59
C GLU A 182 31.34 13.65 -33.43
N VAL A 183 30.83 13.74 -32.20
CA VAL A 183 29.60 14.48 -31.88
C VAL A 183 29.84 15.99 -31.93
N THR A 184 30.96 16.48 -31.38
CA THR A 184 31.37 17.88 -31.50
C THR A 184 31.56 18.29 -32.96
N ALA A 185 32.20 17.43 -33.78
CA ALA A 185 32.39 17.70 -35.20
C ALA A 185 31.05 17.79 -35.95
N ARG A 186 30.13 16.85 -35.69
CA ARG A 186 28.78 16.86 -36.28
C ARG A 186 27.98 18.10 -35.86
N PHE A 187 28.04 18.48 -34.58
CA PHE A 187 27.40 19.69 -34.08
C PHE A 187 27.98 20.95 -34.73
N THR A 188 29.32 21.08 -34.78
CA THR A 188 30.01 22.25 -35.35
C THR A 188 29.64 22.44 -36.82
N ALA A 189 29.66 21.36 -37.61
CA ALA A 189 29.24 21.41 -39.00
C ALA A 189 27.78 21.88 -39.15
N ALA A 190 26.87 21.39 -38.30
CA ALA A 190 25.48 21.85 -38.30
C ALA A 190 25.33 23.30 -37.81
N ALA A 191 26.15 23.75 -36.86
CA ALA A 191 26.16 25.14 -36.38
C ALA A 191 26.63 26.11 -37.45
N GLU A 192 27.72 25.79 -38.15
CA GLU A 192 28.25 26.57 -39.28
C GLU A 192 27.26 26.64 -40.44
N ALA A 193 26.52 25.55 -40.70
CA ALA A 193 25.48 25.50 -41.73
C ALA A 193 24.16 26.18 -41.31
N GLY A 194 23.97 26.53 -40.04
CA GLY A 194 22.69 27.02 -39.51
C GLY A 194 21.60 25.93 -39.40
N GLU A 195 22.00 24.66 -39.36
CA GLU A 195 21.15 23.47 -39.42
C GLU A 195 21.03 22.72 -38.08
N VAL A 196 21.53 23.27 -36.97
CA VAL A 196 21.42 22.65 -35.61
C VAL A 196 20.00 22.19 -35.30
N ARG A 197 19.00 22.97 -35.71
CA ARG A 197 17.59 22.65 -35.49
C ARG A 197 17.14 21.40 -36.29
N ALA A 198 17.67 21.21 -37.49
CA ALA A 198 17.40 20.03 -38.32
C ALA A 198 18.10 18.79 -37.78
N LEU A 199 19.35 18.92 -37.33
CA LEU A 199 20.11 17.86 -36.67
C LEU A 199 19.39 17.37 -35.39
N LEU A 200 18.93 18.30 -34.55
CA LEU A 200 18.12 17.95 -33.38
C LEU A 200 16.81 17.28 -33.80
N ALA A 201 16.13 17.75 -34.84
CA ALA A 201 14.90 17.12 -35.34
C ALA A 201 15.13 15.66 -35.83
N GLU A 202 16.27 15.37 -36.44
CA GLU A 202 16.66 14.02 -36.85
C GLU A 202 16.83 13.09 -35.64
N LEU A 203 17.57 13.53 -34.62
CA LEU A 203 17.86 12.77 -33.38
C LEU A 203 16.60 12.63 -32.49
N ASP A 204 15.67 13.56 -32.66
CA ASP A 204 14.35 13.55 -32.03
C ASP A 204 13.35 12.67 -32.78
N GLY A 205 13.69 12.25 -34.00
CA GLY A 205 12.90 11.37 -34.85
C GLY A 205 12.64 9.98 -34.23
N THR A 206 11.57 9.34 -34.72
CA THR A 206 11.12 8.04 -34.21
C THR A 206 12.15 6.93 -34.46
N ASP A 207 12.90 6.97 -35.55
CA ASP A 207 13.89 5.94 -35.88
C ASP A 207 15.08 5.96 -34.91
N ALA A 208 15.56 7.16 -34.55
CA ALA A 208 16.57 7.35 -33.51
C ALA A 208 16.04 6.88 -32.14
N ALA A 209 14.76 7.13 -31.85
CA ALA A 209 14.10 6.63 -30.65
C ALA A 209 14.09 5.10 -30.58
N ILE A 210 13.66 4.43 -31.65
CA ILE A 210 13.60 2.97 -31.74
C ILE A 210 14.99 2.36 -31.54
N THR A 211 16.03 2.97 -32.14
CA THR A 211 17.41 2.52 -31.96
C THR A 211 17.83 2.61 -30.50
N ALA A 212 17.62 3.77 -29.87
CA ALA A 212 17.92 3.97 -28.45
C ALA A 212 17.14 2.99 -27.54
N PHE A 213 15.86 2.75 -27.84
CA PHE A 213 15.01 1.80 -27.11
C PHE A 213 15.47 0.35 -27.17
N ARG A 214 16.21 -0.04 -28.23
CA ARG A 214 16.81 -1.36 -28.40
C ARG A 214 18.17 -1.45 -27.71
N THR A 215 18.97 -0.39 -27.73
CA THR A 215 20.32 -0.39 -27.16
C THR A 215 20.35 -0.14 -25.65
N ASP A 216 19.45 0.70 -25.14
CA ASP A 216 19.42 1.06 -23.73
C ASP A 216 18.61 0.08 -22.90
N THR A 217 19.27 -0.54 -21.92
CA THR A 217 18.65 -1.48 -20.96
C THR A 217 18.30 -0.79 -19.63
N GLY A 218 18.80 0.41 -19.39
CA GLY A 218 18.56 1.18 -18.18
C GLY A 218 17.17 1.81 -18.17
N VAL A 219 16.34 1.48 -17.17
CA VAL A 219 14.96 2.01 -16.99
C VAL A 219 14.90 3.52 -17.09
N LEU A 220 15.89 4.17 -16.47
CA LEU A 220 16.01 5.61 -16.39
C LEU A 220 16.28 6.23 -17.78
N ARG A 221 17.25 5.69 -18.52
CA ARG A 221 17.57 6.13 -19.90
C ARG A 221 16.42 5.94 -20.86
N VAL A 222 15.79 4.76 -20.84
CA VAL A 222 14.63 4.51 -21.69
C VAL A 222 13.49 5.48 -21.36
N ARG A 223 13.28 5.79 -20.08
CA ARG A 223 12.30 6.80 -19.66
C ARG A 223 12.65 8.19 -20.18
N THR A 224 13.90 8.59 -20.13
CA THR A 224 14.38 9.87 -20.69
C THR A 224 14.16 9.92 -22.20
N HIS A 225 14.59 8.90 -22.94
CA HIS A 225 14.37 8.79 -24.39
C HIS A 225 12.90 8.80 -24.79
N ALA A 226 12.07 8.12 -24.02
CA ALA A 226 10.63 8.14 -24.23
C ALA A 226 10.08 9.52 -23.93
N ARG A 227 10.51 10.20 -22.85
CA ARG A 227 9.94 11.49 -22.42
C ARG A 227 10.33 12.66 -23.31
N GLU A 228 11.59 12.75 -23.71
CA GLU A 228 12.13 13.91 -24.44
C GLU A 228 11.55 14.04 -25.86
N ARG A 229 10.95 12.96 -26.37
CA ARG A 229 10.31 12.94 -27.68
C ARG A 229 8.83 13.27 -27.53
N ALA A 230 8.48 14.49 -27.96
CA ALA A 230 7.11 14.99 -27.92
C ALA A 230 6.18 14.10 -28.77
N GLU A 231 6.64 13.70 -29.96
CA GLU A 231 5.85 12.95 -30.93
C GLU A 231 6.59 11.67 -31.33
N LEU A 232 5.94 10.52 -31.17
CA LEU A 232 6.39 9.24 -31.69
C LEU A 232 5.41 8.79 -32.78
N ASP A 233 5.93 8.33 -33.91
CA ASP A 233 5.15 7.58 -34.89
C ASP A 233 4.86 6.19 -34.31
N TRP A 234 3.69 6.06 -33.70
CA TRP A 234 3.28 4.85 -33.00
C TRP A 234 3.11 3.63 -33.93
N ASP A 235 2.82 3.85 -35.21
CA ASP A 235 2.75 2.77 -36.20
C ASP A 235 4.14 2.20 -36.48
N ARG A 236 5.15 3.08 -36.60
CA ARG A 236 6.55 2.67 -36.68
C ARG A 236 7.04 1.96 -35.41
N VAL A 237 6.70 2.48 -34.23
CA VAL A 237 7.05 1.83 -32.94
C VAL A 237 6.42 0.44 -32.84
N ALA A 238 5.16 0.28 -33.26
CA ALA A 238 4.47 -1.00 -33.28
C ALA A 238 5.12 -1.99 -34.26
N ALA A 239 5.44 -1.53 -35.48
CA ALA A 239 6.13 -2.34 -36.48
C ALA A 239 7.50 -2.81 -35.98
N ALA A 240 8.28 -1.91 -35.37
CA ALA A 240 9.58 -2.25 -34.80
C ALA A 240 9.50 -3.26 -33.64
N HIS A 241 8.47 -3.16 -32.80
CA HIS A 241 8.21 -4.13 -31.72
C HIS A 241 7.78 -5.50 -32.27
N ALA A 242 6.98 -5.52 -33.33
CA ALA A 242 6.52 -6.75 -33.97
C ALA A 242 7.66 -7.50 -34.68
N GLU A 243 8.60 -6.76 -35.28
CA GLU A 243 9.82 -7.32 -35.89
C GLU A 243 10.78 -7.87 -34.83
N ASP A 244 11.07 -7.07 -33.80
CA ASP A 244 11.98 -7.43 -32.70
C ASP A 244 11.43 -6.87 -31.38
N PRO A 245 10.85 -7.73 -30.52
CA PRO A 245 10.22 -7.28 -29.28
C PRO A 245 11.18 -6.51 -28.38
N PHE A 246 10.84 -5.25 -28.12
CA PHE A 246 11.51 -4.41 -27.13
C PHE A 246 11.67 -5.11 -25.77
N SER A 247 12.69 -4.69 -25.01
CA SER A 247 12.91 -5.16 -23.63
C SER A 247 11.69 -4.90 -22.74
N ALA A 248 11.58 -5.64 -21.63
CA ALA A 248 10.49 -5.47 -20.67
C ALA A 248 10.46 -4.04 -20.08
N THR A 249 11.64 -3.48 -19.82
CA THR A 249 11.83 -2.09 -19.39
C THR A 249 11.29 -1.10 -20.41
N THR A 250 11.70 -1.24 -21.66
CA THR A 250 11.27 -0.37 -22.76
C THR A 250 9.77 -0.44 -22.97
N SER A 251 9.22 -1.65 -22.98
CA SER A 251 7.78 -1.89 -23.12
C SER A 251 6.98 -1.22 -22.01
N ALA A 252 7.43 -1.31 -20.76
CA ALA A 252 6.77 -0.67 -19.64
C ALA A 252 6.81 0.86 -19.69
N VAL A 253 7.94 1.43 -20.13
CA VAL A 253 8.10 2.88 -20.30
C VAL A 253 7.19 3.40 -21.42
N LEU A 254 7.20 2.76 -22.59
CA LEU A 254 6.34 3.15 -23.71
C LEU A 254 4.87 3.04 -23.34
N ALA A 255 4.46 1.96 -22.68
CA ALA A 255 3.08 1.78 -22.21
C ALA A 255 2.65 2.80 -21.14
N SER A 256 3.60 3.43 -20.45
CA SER A 256 3.33 4.49 -19.46
C SER A 256 3.11 5.86 -20.08
N ARG A 257 3.38 6.03 -21.38
CA ARG A 257 3.11 7.29 -22.06
C ARG A 257 1.61 7.51 -22.23
N GLY A 258 1.18 8.75 -22.00
CA GLY A 258 -0.24 9.15 -22.09
C GLY A 258 -0.81 9.07 -23.50
N ASP A 259 0.05 9.25 -24.52
CA ASP A 259 -0.29 9.21 -25.94
C ASP A 259 -0.11 7.83 -26.60
N CYS A 260 0.39 6.82 -25.86
CA CYS A 260 0.58 5.45 -26.37
C CYS A 260 -0.77 4.82 -26.76
N PRO A 261 -1.02 4.52 -28.06
CA PRO A 261 -2.27 3.96 -28.52
C PRO A 261 -2.56 2.60 -27.89
N GLU A 262 -3.85 2.29 -27.71
CA GLU A 262 -4.30 1.07 -27.04
C GLU A 262 -3.78 -0.20 -27.72
N ALA A 263 -3.76 -0.24 -29.05
CA ALA A 263 -3.25 -1.37 -29.83
C ALA A 263 -1.75 -1.62 -29.59
N VAL A 264 -0.94 -0.56 -29.53
CA VAL A 264 0.49 -0.67 -29.23
C VAL A 264 0.68 -1.13 -27.79
N ARG A 265 -0.06 -0.55 -26.84
CA ARG A 265 -0.01 -0.97 -25.43
C ARG A 265 -0.38 -2.44 -25.23
N ALA A 266 -1.38 -2.92 -25.97
CA ALA A 266 -1.79 -4.32 -25.98
C ALA A 266 -0.68 -5.23 -26.53
N ALA A 267 0.00 -4.83 -27.62
CA ALA A 267 1.14 -5.56 -28.16
C ALA A 267 2.31 -5.63 -27.17
N LEU A 268 2.66 -4.49 -26.55
CA LEU A 268 3.69 -4.41 -25.51
C LEU A 268 3.35 -5.30 -24.30
N TYR A 269 2.08 -5.31 -23.87
CA TYR A 269 1.60 -6.15 -22.77
C TYR A 269 1.60 -7.64 -23.11
N ALA A 270 1.30 -8.01 -24.36
CA ALA A 270 1.38 -9.40 -24.80
C ALA A 270 2.80 -9.96 -24.64
N SER A 271 3.81 -9.14 -24.93
CA SER A 271 5.23 -9.49 -24.78
C SER A 271 5.70 -9.48 -23.32
N HIS A 272 5.33 -8.45 -22.55
CA HIS A 272 5.81 -8.23 -21.16
C HIS A 272 4.68 -7.84 -20.19
N PRO A 273 3.79 -8.78 -19.81
CA PRO A 273 2.56 -8.45 -19.09
C PRO A 273 2.81 -7.81 -17.72
N ALA A 274 3.77 -8.32 -16.94
CA ALA A 274 3.99 -7.86 -15.58
C ALA A 274 4.52 -6.43 -15.54
N GLU A 275 5.52 -6.12 -16.37
CA GLU A 275 6.21 -4.83 -16.41
C GLU A 275 5.31 -3.75 -17.02
N VAL A 276 4.57 -4.08 -18.07
CA VAL A 276 3.59 -3.15 -18.66
C VAL A 276 2.45 -2.86 -17.68
N ALA A 277 1.90 -3.88 -16.99
CA ALA A 277 0.87 -3.67 -15.98
C ALA A 277 1.30 -2.76 -14.82
N GLU A 278 2.59 -2.79 -14.47
CA GLU A 278 3.13 -1.97 -13.39
C GLU A 278 3.13 -0.49 -13.73
N ARG A 279 3.33 -0.13 -15.01
CA ARG A 279 3.56 1.26 -15.44
C ARG A 279 2.49 1.85 -16.36
N ALA A 280 1.57 1.05 -16.89
CA ALA A 280 0.53 1.53 -17.80
C ALA A 280 -0.27 2.71 -17.20
N ALA A 281 -0.39 3.80 -17.97
CA ALA A 281 -0.94 5.05 -17.47
C ALA A 281 -2.47 5.02 -17.35
N THR A 282 -3.20 4.50 -18.34
CA THR A 282 -4.62 4.87 -18.53
C THR A 282 -5.55 3.83 -19.18
N SER A 283 -5.15 2.60 -19.49
CA SER A 283 -6.03 1.65 -20.21
C SER A 283 -6.02 0.27 -19.58
N PHE A 284 -6.88 0.03 -18.59
CA PHE A 284 -6.96 -1.29 -17.93
C PHE A 284 -7.86 -2.30 -18.68
N PRO A 285 -9.07 -1.95 -19.16
CA PRO A 285 -9.98 -2.92 -19.79
C PRO A 285 -9.37 -3.59 -21.03
N ALA A 286 -8.71 -2.80 -21.88
CA ALA A 286 -7.99 -3.24 -23.07
C ALA A 286 -6.98 -4.35 -22.79
N LEU A 287 -6.19 -4.18 -21.72
CA LEU A 287 -5.11 -5.09 -21.37
C LEU A 287 -5.64 -6.43 -20.83
N PHE A 288 -6.83 -6.44 -20.22
CA PHE A 288 -7.51 -7.69 -19.85
C PHE A 288 -8.06 -8.46 -21.05
N ALA A 289 -8.32 -7.78 -22.17
CA ALA A 289 -8.77 -8.42 -23.40
C ALA A 289 -7.61 -9.12 -24.14
N VAL A 290 -6.35 -8.77 -23.85
CA VAL A 290 -5.18 -9.39 -24.46
C VAL A 290 -5.10 -10.86 -24.04
N PRO A 291 -5.18 -11.82 -24.98
CA PRO A 291 -5.10 -13.22 -24.65
C PRO A 291 -3.70 -13.55 -24.14
N GLY A 292 -3.64 -14.28 -23.02
CA GLY A 292 -2.37 -14.77 -22.51
C GLY A 292 -2.53 -15.88 -21.49
N SER A 293 -1.47 -16.65 -21.32
CA SER A 293 -1.40 -17.72 -20.34
C SER A 293 -0.02 -17.76 -19.71
N GLY A 294 0.10 -18.44 -18.57
CA GLY A 294 1.36 -18.60 -17.85
C GLY A 294 1.55 -17.61 -16.68
N PRO A 295 2.66 -17.77 -15.95
CA PRO A 295 2.90 -17.05 -14.69
C PRO A 295 3.03 -15.53 -14.86
N GLU A 296 3.70 -15.07 -15.91
CA GLU A 296 3.90 -13.62 -16.14
C GLU A 296 2.60 -12.91 -16.48
N HIS A 297 1.78 -13.50 -17.34
CA HIS A 297 0.46 -12.95 -17.64
C HIS A 297 -0.46 -12.92 -16.40
N ALA A 298 -0.41 -13.96 -15.56
CA ALA A 298 -1.12 -13.96 -14.28
C ALA A 298 -0.61 -12.88 -13.32
N ARG A 299 0.71 -12.59 -13.31
CA ARG A 299 1.31 -11.51 -12.54
C ARG A 299 0.88 -10.13 -13.06
N GLY A 300 0.89 -9.94 -14.38
CA GLY A 300 0.40 -8.73 -15.05
C GLY A 300 -1.07 -8.46 -14.72
N ALA A 301 -1.95 -9.45 -14.89
CA ALA A 301 -3.36 -9.34 -14.55
C ALA A 301 -3.57 -8.93 -13.08
N ARG A 302 -2.85 -9.56 -12.13
CA ARG A 302 -2.91 -9.19 -10.70
C ARG A 302 -2.51 -7.72 -10.47
N ARG A 303 -1.44 -7.25 -11.12
CA ARG A 303 -0.99 -5.85 -11.00
C ARG A 303 -2.04 -4.87 -11.54
N LEU A 304 -2.64 -5.16 -12.71
CA LEU A 304 -3.72 -4.34 -13.27
C LEU A 304 -4.91 -4.28 -12.32
N ILE A 305 -5.35 -5.42 -11.79
CA ILE A 305 -6.48 -5.50 -10.87
C ILE A 305 -6.22 -4.70 -9.59
N THR A 306 -5.04 -4.85 -8.98
CA THR A 306 -4.64 -4.07 -7.80
C THR A 306 -4.68 -2.57 -8.10
N ARG A 307 -4.13 -2.13 -9.24
CA ARG A 307 -4.14 -0.71 -9.62
C ARG A 307 -5.53 -0.16 -9.88
N MET A 308 -6.43 -0.93 -10.52
CA MET A 308 -7.82 -0.50 -10.71
C MET A 308 -8.51 -0.30 -9.38
N ARG A 309 -8.33 -1.23 -8.44
CA ARG A 309 -8.85 -1.11 -7.09
C ARG A 309 -8.30 0.14 -6.39
N ASP A 310 -7.00 0.35 -6.44
CA ASP A 310 -6.34 1.49 -5.77
C ASP A 310 -6.75 2.84 -6.41
N ARG A 311 -7.25 2.82 -7.65
CA ARG A 311 -7.83 3.99 -8.35
C ARG A 311 -9.34 4.14 -8.20
N GLY A 312 -10.02 3.24 -7.47
CA GLY A 312 -11.47 3.26 -7.30
C GLY A 312 -12.27 2.81 -8.54
N LEU A 313 -11.65 2.18 -9.54
CA LEU A 313 -12.27 1.68 -10.77
C LEU A 313 -12.89 0.29 -10.56
N ILE A 314 -13.76 0.19 -9.55
CA ILE A 314 -14.28 -1.10 -9.07
C ILE A 314 -15.31 -1.70 -10.03
N GLU A 315 -16.16 -0.88 -10.65
CA GLU A 315 -17.17 -1.35 -11.59
C GLU A 315 -16.53 -1.97 -12.84
N GLU A 316 -15.55 -1.29 -13.42
CA GLU A 316 -14.80 -1.77 -14.58
C GLU A 316 -13.99 -3.02 -14.23
N LEU A 317 -13.46 -3.11 -13.01
CA LEU A 317 -12.74 -4.28 -12.54
C LEU A 317 -13.65 -5.52 -12.51
N VAL A 318 -14.86 -5.40 -11.97
CA VAL A 318 -15.81 -6.53 -11.90
C VAL A 318 -16.33 -6.88 -13.29
N ALA A 319 -16.58 -5.88 -14.14
CA ALA A 319 -17.11 -6.06 -15.48
C ALA A 319 -16.10 -6.70 -16.46
N HIS A 320 -14.83 -6.26 -16.43
CA HIS A 320 -13.84 -6.59 -17.46
C HIS A 320 -12.62 -7.36 -16.94
N GLY A 321 -12.44 -7.44 -15.62
CA GLY A 321 -11.27 -8.07 -15.02
C GLY A 321 -11.18 -9.56 -15.38
N ARG A 322 -10.01 -9.95 -15.87
CA ARG A 322 -9.69 -11.31 -16.31
C ARG A 322 -8.33 -11.74 -15.75
N PRO A 323 -8.15 -13.01 -15.35
CA PRO A 323 -9.19 -14.03 -15.18
C PRO A 323 -10.04 -13.75 -13.93
N ALA A 324 -11.30 -14.21 -13.92
CA ALA A 324 -12.22 -14.07 -12.77
C ALA A 324 -11.59 -14.52 -11.44
N THR A 325 -10.76 -15.57 -11.46
CA THR A 325 -10.05 -16.06 -10.27
C THR A 325 -9.10 -15.04 -9.67
N ALA A 326 -8.40 -14.24 -10.49
CA ALA A 326 -7.50 -13.19 -10.00
C ALA A 326 -8.30 -12.02 -9.42
N VAL A 327 -9.44 -11.65 -10.05
CA VAL A 327 -10.33 -10.60 -9.55
C VAL A 327 -10.89 -10.98 -8.18
N LEU A 328 -11.39 -12.22 -8.04
CA LEU A 328 -11.93 -12.76 -6.80
C LEU A 328 -10.86 -12.91 -5.70
N ASP A 329 -9.63 -13.26 -6.06
CA ASP A 329 -8.50 -13.33 -5.12
C ASP A 329 -8.15 -11.96 -4.53
N ILE A 330 -8.13 -10.91 -5.37
CA ILE A 330 -7.83 -9.54 -4.92
C ILE A 330 -9.00 -8.92 -4.17
N ALA A 331 -10.24 -9.22 -4.58
CA ALA A 331 -11.43 -8.91 -3.80
C ALA A 331 -11.22 -9.41 -2.37
N ARG A 332 -10.95 -10.71 -2.20
CA ARG A 332 -10.74 -11.31 -0.88
C ARG A 332 -9.53 -10.74 -0.13
N HIS A 333 -8.44 -10.40 -0.79
CA HIS A 333 -7.27 -9.86 -0.08
C HIS A 333 -7.62 -8.56 0.68
N SER A 334 -8.61 -7.81 0.21
CA SER A 334 -9.11 -6.62 0.92
C SER A 334 -9.89 -7.00 2.19
N SER A 335 -10.52 -8.19 2.24
CA SER A 335 -11.19 -8.71 3.45
C SER A 335 -10.22 -9.20 4.54
N GLU A 336 -8.95 -9.45 4.20
CA GLU A 336 -7.92 -9.77 5.19
C GLU A 336 -7.47 -8.51 5.96
N CYS A 337 -7.76 -7.32 5.43
CA CYS A 337 -7.44 -6.03 6.03
C CYS A 337 -8.66 -5.30 6.62
N LEU A 338 -9.87 -5.73 6.29
CA LEU A 338 -11.13 -5.13 6.73
C LEU A 338 -11.89 -6.07 7.66
N ASP A 339 -12.64 -5.53 8.61
CA ASP A 339 -13.59 -6.34 9.37
C ASP A 339 -14.74 -6.84 8.47
N ALA A 340 -15.51 -7.80 8.99
CA ALA A 340 -16.60 -8.44 8.24
C ALA A 340 -17.68 -7.43 7.78
N ALA A 341 -18.00 -6.43 8.60
CA ALA A 341 -19.04 -5.44 8.29
C ALA A 341 -18.61 -4.51 7.16
N THR A 342 -17.37 -4.01 7.22
CA THR A 342 -16.78 -3.12 6.23
C THR A 342 -16.57 -3.84 4.90
N TRP A 343 -16.19 -5.12 4.95
CA TRP A 343 -16.04 -5.93 3.74
C TRP A 343 -17.34 -6.09 2.94
N LEU A 344 -18.46 -6.36 3.61
CA LEU A 344 -19.78 -6.52 2.97
C LEU A 344 -20.25 -5.23 2.28
N LEU A 345 -19.75 -4.08 2.71
CA LEU A 345 -20.05 -2.77 2.11
C LEU A 345 -19.10 -2.41 0.96
N THR A 346 -18.12 -3.25 0.64
CA THR A 346 -17.21 -2.94 -0.47
C THR A 346 -17.96 -2.97 -1.80
N PRO A 347 -17.69 -2.01 -2.71
CA PRO A 347 -18.35 -1.99 -4.02
C PRO A 347 -18.10 -3.28 -4.83
N VAL A 348 -16.92 -3.90 -4.69
CA VAL A 348 -16.60 -5.18 -5.34
C VAL A 348 -17.58 -6.26 -4.90
N HIS A 349 -17.79 -6.39 -3.59
CA HIS A 349 -18.69 -7.38 -3.01
C HIS A 349 -20.13 -7.18 -3.51
N THR A 350 -20.63 -5.95 -3.45
CA THR A 350 -21.99 -5.60 -3.90
C THR A 350 -22.23 -5.96 -5.37
N LEU A 351 -21.27 -5.66 -6.26
CA LEU A 351 -21.39 -5.96 -7.68
C LEU A 351 -21.34 -7.47 -7.96
N VAL A 352 -20.45 -8.21 -7.28
CA VAL A 352 -20.38 -9.67 -7.41
C VAL A 352 -21.63 -10.33 -6.85
N ALA A 353 -22.15 -9.83 -5.72
CA ALA A 353 -23.39 -10.29 -5.12
C ALA A 353 -24.58 -10.13 -6.08
N ARG A 354 -24.67 -8.98 -6.77
CA ARG A 354 -25.69 -8.74 -7.80
C ARG A 354 -25.58 -9.74 -8.95
N ILE A 355 -24.38 -9.93 -9.52
CA ILE A 355 -24.15 -10.91 -10.60
C ILE A 355 -24.60 -12.31 -10.15
N LEU A 356 -24.21 -12.74 -8.94
CA LEU A 356 -24.60 -14.04 -8.40
C LEU A 356 -26.11 -14.18 -8.22
N ALA A 357 -26.77 -13.16 -7.69
CA ALA A 357 -28.23 -13.18 -7.49
C ALA A 357 -29.00 -13.27 -8.81
N GLU A 358 -28.53 -12.57 -9.85
CA GLU A 358 -29.17 -12.53 -11.17
C GLU A 358 -28.94 -13.80 -12.01
N THR A 359 -27.83 -14.50 -11.79
CA THR A 359 -27.40 -15.59 -12.69
C THR A 359 -27.36 -16.99 -12.06
N VAL A 360 -26.93 -17.10 -10.80
CA VAL A 360 -26.69 -18.38 -10.12
C VAL A 360 -27.74 -18.62 -9.03
N GLY A 361 -28.15 -17.57 -8.32
CA GLY A 361 -29.12 -17.65 -7.23
C GLY A 361 -28.68 -18.61 -6.11
N ALA A 362 -29.63 -19.40 -5.62
CA ALA A 362 -29.44 -20.37 -4.54
C ALA A 362 -29.32 -21.84 -5.02
N ASP A 363 -29.16 -22.09 -6.32
CA ASP A 363 -29.12 -23.44 -6.88
C ASP A 363 -27.80 -24.17 -6.57
N PRO A 364 -27.79 -25.24 -5.75
CA PRO A 364 -26.58 -26.00 -5.44
C PRO A 364 -25.89 -26.61 -6.66
N ALA A 365 -26.61 -26.92 -7.75
CA ALA A 365 -26.02 -27.44 -8.98
C ALA A 365 -25.17 -26.39 -9.70
N ALA A 366 -25.70 -25.18 -9.91
CA ALA A 366 -24.95 -24.06 -10.47
C ALA A 366 -23.71 -23.70 -9.63
N TRP A 367 -23.81 -23.73 -8.30
CA TRP A 367 -22.66 -23.50 -7.41
C TRP A 367 -21.58 -24.59 -7.50
N ARG A 368 -21.95 -25.85 -7.71
CA ARG A 368 -20.99 -26.92 -8.06
C ARG A 368 -20.35 -26.67 -9.43
N GLY A 369 -21.12 -26.17 -10.40
CA GLY A 369 -20.65 -25.73 -11.71
C GLY A 369 -19.57 -24.65 -11.61
N LEU A 370 -19.84 -23.59 -10.84
CA LEU A 370 -18.87 -22.52 -10.55
C LEU A 370 -17.56 -23.09 -10.00
N ARG A 371 -17.66 -23.98 -9.00
CA ARG A 371 -16.49 -24.58 -8.35
C ARG A 371 -15.61 -25.35 -9.33
N ARG A 372 -16.23 -26.10 -10.24
CA ARG A 372 -15.53 -26.87 -11.29
C ARG A 372 -14.79 -25.96 -12.27
N LEU A 373 -15.43 -24.88 -12.73
CA LEU A 373 -14.89 -24.01 -13.78
C LEU A 373 -13.74 -23.11 -13.31
N LEU A 374 -13.71 -22.74 -12.02
CA LEU A 374 -12.71 -21.80 -11.47
C LEU A 374 -11.25 -22.18 -11.77
N LYS A 375 -10.88 -23.47 -11.78
CA LYS A 375 -9.47 -23.90 -11.99
C LYS A 375 -8.90 -23.51 -13.37
N GLY A 376 -9.77 -23.34 -14.37
CA GLY A 376 -9.38 -23.05 -15.75
C GLY A 376 -9.99 -21.79 -16.36
N HIS A 377 -10.99 -21.18 -15.72
CA HIS A 377 -11.72 -20.06 -16.32
C HIS A 377 -10.82 -18.83 -16.55
N ARG A 378 -10.80 -18.35 -17.79
CA ARG A 378 -10.03 -17.16 -18.22
C ARG A 378 -10.89 -15.91 -18.41
N GLY A 379 -12.21 -16.08 -18.43
CA GLY A 379 -13.16 -15.01 -18.64
C GLY A 379 -13.41 -14.16 -17.40
N THR A 380 -14.42 -13.29 -17.51
CA THR A 380 -14.91 -12.41 -16.43
C THR A 380 -15.75 -13.18 -15.40
N ILE A 381 -16.12 -12.54 -14.29
CA ILE A 381 -17.01 -13.14 -13.27
C ILE A 381 -18.40 -13.41 -13.86
N ALA A 382 -18.94 -12.49 -14.68
CA ALA A 382 -20.23 -12.68 -15.34
C ALA A 382 -20.18 -13.88 -16.32
N GLU A 383 -19.12 -13.98 -17.14
CA GLU A 383 -18.92 -15.12 -18.04
C GLU A 383 -18.77 -16.45 -17.26
N LEU A 384 -18.11 -16.43 -16.10
CA LEU A 384 -18.01 -17.62 -15.23
C LEU A 384 -19.38 -18.07 -14.73
N CYS A 385 -20.20 -17.13 -14.26
CA CYS A 385 -21.52 -17.43 -13.73
C CYS A 385 -22.47 -17.94 -14.83
N ALA A 386 -22.49 -17.27 -15.99
CA ALA A 386 -23.25 -17.74 -17.14
C ALA A 386 -22.83 -19.14 -17.60
N ALA A 387 -21.53 -19.42 -17.66
CA ALA A 387 -21.01 -20.73 -18.02
C ALA A 387 -21.37 -21.82 -16.98
N ALA A 388 -21.41 -21.46 -15.70
CA ALA A 388 -21.79 -22.40 -14.64
C ALA A 388 -23.28 -22.79 -14.70
N THR A 389 -24.16 -21.84 -14.98
CA THR A 389 -25.62 -22.08 -15.12
C THR A 389 -25.96 -22.81 -16.42
N ALA A 390 -25.22 -22.57 -17.51
CA ALA A 390 -25.42 -23.26 -18.78
C ALA A 390 -24.84 -24.68 -18.82
N ALA A 391 -23.91 -25.02 -17.91
CA ALA A 391 -23.32 -26.34 -17.87
C ALA A 391 -24.36 -27.38 -17.39
N PRO A 392 -24.33 -28.61 -17.94
CA PRO A 392 -25.19 -29.68 -17.45
C PRO A 392 -24.95 -29.91 -15.95
N GLU A 393 -26.03 -30.28 -15.25
CA GLU A 393 -25.99 -30.54 -13.82
C GLU A 393 -24.83 -31.49 -13.51
N PRO A 394 -23.86 -31.08 -12.67
CA PRO A 394 -22.75 -31.94 -12.36
C PRO A 394 -23.26 -33.15 -11.59
N ASP A 395 -23.11 -34.34 -12.16
CA ASP A 395 -23.35 -35.59 -11.43
C ASP A 395 -22.25 -35.81 -10.39
N GLY A 396 -22.65 -36.16 -9.16
CA GLY A 396 -21.74 -36.59 -8.10
C GLY A 396 -21.32 -35.52 -7.08
N PRO A 397 -20.24 -35.79 -6.31
CA PRO A 397 -19.80 -34.95 -5.19
C PRO A 397 -19.21 -33.63 -5.67
N TRP A 398 -18.93 -32.72 -4.72
CA TRP A 398 -18.27 -31.46 -5.03
C TRP A 398 -16.91 -31.66 -5.73
N PRO A 399 -16.54 -30.79 -6.69
CA PRO A 399 -15.20 -30.81 -7.28
C PRO A 399 -14.13 -30.63 -6.20
N ASP A 400 -13.17 -31.56 -6.15
CA ASP A 400 -12.14 -31.64 -5.12
C ASP A 400 -12.71 -31.72 -3.68
N ALA A 401 -13.85 -32.42 -3.50
CA ALA A 401 -14.43 -32.71 -2.20
C ALA A 401 -13.39 -33.38 -1.30
N ALA A 402 -13.27 -32.86 -0.07
CA ALA A 402 -12.32 -33.36 0.90
C ALA A 402 -12.98 -33.46 2.28
N PRO A 403 -12.53 -34.41 3.13
CA PRO A 403 -12.99 -34.50 4.51
C PRO A 403 -12.55 -33.26 5.31
N LEU A 404 -13.02 -33.16 6.56
CA LEU A 404 -12.56 -32.14 7.49
C LEU A 404 -11.02 -32.21 7.61
N PRO A 405 -10.30 -31.11 7.34
CA PRO A 405 -8.86 -31.12 7.41
C PRO A 405 -8.40 -31.19 8.87
N GLY A 406 -7.28 -31.86 9.14
CA GLY A 406 -6.70 -31.88 10.48
C GLY A 406 -6.15 -30.53 10.94
N ARG A 407 -5.85 -29.63 9.99
CA ARG A 407 -5.39 -28.26 10.23
C ARG A 407 -6.09 -27.29 9.28
N ASP A 408 -6.30 -26.09 9.76
CA ASP A 408 -6.97 -25.03 8.99
C ASP A 408 -5.99 -24.30 8.09
N ALA A 409 -5.54 -24.99 7.05
CA ALA A 409 -4.79 -24.35 5.98
C ALA A 409 -5.71 -23.36 5.25
N ALA A 410 -5.23 -22.13 5.08
CA ALA A 410 -5.95 -21.12 4.30
C ALA A 410 -6.23 -21.63 2.88
N PRO A 411 -7.42 -21.35 2.32
CA PRO A 411 -7.71 -21.72 0.94
C PRO A 411 -6.78 -20.95 0.00
N ILE A 412 -6.33 -21.63 -1.06
CA ILE A 412 -5.49 -21.05 -2.11
C ILE A 412 -6.13 -21.25 -3.48
N GLY A 413 -5.72 -20.43 -4.47
CA GLY A 413 -6.14 -20.55 -5.86
C GLY A 413 -7.67 -20.59 -6.04
N ALA A 414 -8.16 -21.60 -6.76
CA ALA A 414 -9.60 -21.76 -7.04
C ALA A 414 -10.46 -21.91 -5.77
N ARG A 415 -9.95 -22.49 -4.67
CA ARG A 415 -10.70 -22.57 -3.41
C ARG A 415 -10.91 -21.18 -2.79
N LYS A 416 -9.86 -20.35 -2.83
CA LYS A 416 -9.91 -18.97 -2.32
C LYS A 416 -10.88 -18.11 -3.14
N ALA A 417 -10.83 -18.24 -4.47
CA ALA A 417 -11.76 -17.56 -5.37
C ALA A 417 -13.22 -18.02 -5.17
N PHE A 418 -13.45 -19.32 -5.01
CA PHE A 418 -14.80 -19.83 -4.72
C PHE A 418 -15.33 -19.31 -3.39
N LEU A 419 -14.46 -19.23 -2.38
CA LEU A 419 -14.85 -18.69 -1.09
C LEU A 419 -15.20 -17.19 -1.19
N ALA A 420 -14.54 -16.43 -2.07
CA ALA A 420 -14.93 -15.03 -2.33
C ALA A 420 -16.34 -14.92 -2.94
N LEU A 421 -16.73 -15.86 -3.81
CA LEU A 421 -18.10 -15.94 -4.33
C LEU A 421 -19.09 -16.28 -3.20
N LEU A 422 -18.77 -17.27 -2.34
CA LEU A 422 -19.61 -17.59 -1.19
C LEU A 422 -19.77 -16.39 -0.26
N ASP A 423 -18.70 -15.65 0.03
CA ASP A 423 -18.73 -14.45 0.86
C ASP A 423 -19.61 -13.35 0.23
N ALA A 424 -19.60 -13.24 -1.10
CA ALA A 424 -20.47 -12.34 -1.89
C ALA A 424 -21.95 -12.76 -1.87
N ALA A 425 -22.26 -14.04 -1.67
CA ALA A 425 -23.64 -14.51 -1.65
C ALA A 425 -24.45 -13.91 -0.48
N GLY A 426 -25.71 -13.59 -0.74
CA GLY A 426 -26.63 -13.10 0.28
C GLY A 426 -26.89 -14.14 1.39
N PRO A 427 -27.35 -13.73 2.59
CA PRO A 427 -27.57 -14.63 3.72
C PRO A 427 -28.51 -15.81 3.39
N ALA A 428 -29.59 -15.53 2.66
CA ALA A 428 -30.54 -16.55 2.23
C ALA A 428 -29.90 -17.60 1.29
N THR A 429 -29.06 -17.16 0.34
CA THR A 429 -28.31 -18.06 -0.55
C THR A 429 -27.33 -18.92 0.24
N GLN A 430 -26.57 -18.35 1.16
CA GLN A 430 -25.65 -19.14 1.99
C GLN A 430 -26.40 -20.16 2.85
N ALA A 431 -27.52 -19.77 3.48
CA ALA A 431 -28.35 -20.67 4.26
C ALA A 431 -28.86 -21.86 3.43
N ALA A 432 -29.27 -21.61 2.18
CA ALA A 432 -29.67 -22.66 1.24
C ALA A 432 -28.50 -23.56 0.81
N LEU A 433 -27.29 -23.02 0.68
CA LEU A 433 -26.12 -23.78 0.20
C LEU A 433 -25.44 -24.61 1.29
N ILE A 434 -25.35 -24.13 2.53
CA ILE A 434 -24.64 -24.79 3.64
C ILE A 434 -25.03 -26.27 3.81
N PRO A 435 -26.30 -26.68 3.66
CA PRO A 435 -26.67 -28.09 3.69
C PRO A 435 -25.96 -28.96 2.64
N HIS A 436 -25.63 -28.38 1.49
CA HIS A 436 -25.07 -29.09 0.35
C HIS A 436 -23.53 -29.04 0.30
N LEU A 437 -22.87 -28.07 0.95
CA LEU A 437 -21.41 -27.90 0.88
C LEU A 437 -20.63 -29.10 1.45
N ASP A 438 -19.49 -29.43 0.83
CA ASP A 438 -18.58 -30.45 1.37
C ASP A 438 -17.88 -29.99 2.66
N PRO A 439 -17.41 -30.92 3.52
CA PRO A 439 -16.83 -30.59 4.82
C PRO A 439 -15.65 -29.63 4.76
N ARG A 440 -14.76 -29.74 3.76
CA ARG A 440 -13.63 -28.83 3.62
C ARG A 440 -14.09 -27.44 3.18
N THR A 441 -15.08 -27.33 2.31
CA THR A 441 -15.66 -26.03 1.91
C THR A 441 -16.40 -25.36 3.07
N LEU A 442 -17.05 -26.12 3.94
CA LEU A 442 -17.61 -25.58 5.20
C LEU A 442 -16.52 -25.01 6.11
N VAL A 443 -15.38 -25.69 6.26
CA VAL A 443 -14.24 -25.14 7.02
C VAL A 443 -13.68 -23.89 6.36
N ASP A 444 -13.53 -23.90 5.03
CA ASP A 444 -13.10 -22.71 4.29
C ASP A 444 -14.07 -21.53 4.57
N LEU A 445 -15.38 -21.78 4.52
CA LEU A 445 -16.41 -20.78 4.82
C LEU A 445 -16.35 -20.26 6.25
N PHE A 446 -16.40 -21.14 7.24
CA PHE A 446 -16.48 -20.69 8.63
C PHE A 446 -15.16 -20.14 9.16
N ALA A 447 -14.02 -20.77 8.81
CA ALA A 447 -12.72 -20.41 9.35
C ALA A 447 -12.01 -19.29 8.56
N HIS A 448 -12.38 -19.07 7.31
CA HIS A 448 -11.71 -18.07 6.46
C HIS A 448 -12.66 -17.09 5.77
N GLY A 449 -13.96 -17.38 5.72
CA GLY A 449 -15.01 -16.51 5.17
C GLY A 449 -15.38 -15.35 6.07
N VAL A 450 -16.33 -14.56 5.57
CA VAL A 450 -16.88 -13.38 6.26
C VAL A 450 -17.90 -13.83 7.28
N TRP A 451 -17.60 -13.61 8.56
CA TRP A 451 -18.46 -14.01 9.67
C TRP A 451 -19.88 -13.47 9.55
N ARG A 452 -20.87 -14.31 9.88
CA ARG A 452 -22.28 -13.93 10.01
C ARG A 452 -22.89 -14.58 11.24
N SER A 453 -23.57 -13.78 12.06
CA SER A 453 -24.19 -14.24 13.30
C SER A 453 -25.27 -15.31 13.09
N GLU A 454 -25.95 -15.26 11.94
CA GLU A 454 -27.06 -16.12 11.54
C GLU A 454 -26.62 -17.57 11.32
N TRP A 455 -25.33 -17.77 11.01
CA TRP A 455 -24.76 -19.11 10.87
C TRP A 455 -24.84 -19.91 12.17
N PHE A 456 -24.81 -19.25 13.33
CA PHE A 456 -24.91 -19.93 14.61
C PHE A 456 -26.24 -20.67 14.77
N GLY A 457 -27.37 -20.00 14.49
CA GLY A 457 -28.70 -20.63 14.55
C GLY A 457 -28.81 -21.77 13.54
N LEU A 458 -28.39 -21.53 12.29
CA LEU A 458 -28.42 -22.52 11.23
C LEU A 458 -27.67 -23.82 11.60
N VAL A 459 -26.47 -23.70 12.18
CA VAL A 459 -25.63 -24.84 12.54
C VAL A 459 -26.10 -25.53 13.83
N THR A 460 -26.68 -24.79 14.78
CA THR A 460 -27.17 -25.39 16.03
C THR A 460 -28.53 -26.05 15.88
N ASP A 461 -29.43 -25.48 15.08
CA ASP A 461 -30.80 -25.97 14.93
C ASP A 461 -30.91 -27.08 13.87
N HIS A 462 -30.07 -27.04 12.83
CA HIS A 462 -30.15 -27.95 11.67
C HIS A 462 -28.79 -28.56 11.23
N GLY A 463 -27.74 -28.38 12.03
CA GLY A 463 -26.41 -28.89 11.71
C GLY A 463 -26.26 -30.40 11.93
N THR A 464 -25.44 -31.03 11.09
CA THR A 464 -24.87 -32.35 11.40
C THR A 464 -23.62 -32.17 12.27
N PRO A 465 -23.10 -33.22 12.93
CA PRO A 465 -21.86 -33.13 13.71
C PRO A 465 -20.67 -32.57 12.91
N VAL A 466 -20.59 -32.92 11.63
CA VAL A 466 -19.55 -32.40 10.72
C VAL A 466 -19.69 -30.88 10.50
N ARG A 467 -20.92 -30.36 10.37
CA ARG A 467 -21.17 -28.92 10.21
C ARG A 467 -20.86 -28.16 11.50
N ARG A 468 -21.26 -28.68 12.66
CA ARG A 468 -20.91 -28.11 13.97
C ARG A 468 -19.39 -28.09 14.19
N ALA A 469 -18.70 -29.19 13.89
CA ALA A 469 -17.24 -29.25 13.98
C ALA A 469 -16.53 -28.31 13.00
N ALA A 470 -17.09 -28.07 11.80
CA ALA A 470 -16.56 -27.06 10.88
C ALA A 470 -16.79 -25.64 11.39
N PHE A 471 -17.99 -25.34 11.90
CA PHE A 471 -18.37 -24.03 12.42
C PHE A 471 -17.60 -23.64 13.68
N ALA A 472 -17.32 -24.60 14.57
CA ALA A 472 -16.47 -24.42 15.75
C ALA A 472 -15.03 -23.98 15.42
N ARG A 473 -14.64 -23.95 14.13
CA ARG A 473 -13.35 -23.44 13.67
C ARG A 473 -13.41 -21.99 13.19
N THR A 474 -14.54 -21.31 13.40
CA THR A 474 -14.75 -19.96 12.91
C THR A 474 -13.77 -18.97 13.52
N ARG A 475 -13.44 -17.92 12.75
CA ARG A 475 -12.72 -16.75 13.29
C ARG A 475 -13.66 -15.67 13.82
N GLY A 476 -14.97 -15.83 13.60
CA GLY A 476 -15.96 -14.91 14.11
C GLY A 476 -15.99 -14.90 15.64
N PRO A 477 -16.36 -13.76 16.24
CA PRO A 477 -16.57 -13.70 17.68
C PRO A 477 -17.72 -14.63 18.07
N LEU A 478 -17.41 -15.63 18.89
CA LEU A 478 -18.42 -16.42 19.60
C LEU A 478 -18.51 -15.90 21.03
N THR A 479 -19.72 -15.68 21.52
CA THR A 479 -19.94 -15.34 22.92
C THR A 479 -19.73 -16.57 23.80
N THR A 480 -19.45 -16.36 25.10
CA THR A 480 -19.34 -17.44 26.09
C THR A 480 -20.56 -18.35 26.07
N ALA A 481 -21.77 -17.80 25.94
CA ALA A 481 -23.01 -18.58 25.85
C ALA A 481 -23.09 -19.42 24.56
N GLN A 482 -22.63 -18.88 23.42
CA GLN A 482 -22.58 -19.61 22.16
C GLN A 482 -21.58 -20.76 22.21
N ILE A 483 -20.39 -20.54 22.79
CA ILE A 483 -19.38 -21.59 23.02
C ILE A 483 -19.96 -22.68 23.92
N GLN A 484 -20.63 -22.31 25.01
CA GLN A 484 -21.26 -23.27 25.92
C GLN A 484 -22.29 -24.13 25.20
N ARG A 485 -23.21 -23.50 24.45
CA ARG A 485 -24.23 -24.22 23.68
C ARG A 485 -23.63 -25.17 22.64
N LEU A 486 -22.48 -24.83 22.04
CA LEU A 486 -21.75 -25.76 21.17
C LEU A 486 -21.21 -26.95 21.97
N LEU A 487 -20.57 -26.72 23.11
CA LEU A 487 -20.01 -27.78 23.97
C LEU A 487 -21.09 -28.75 24.49
N ASP A 488 -22.31 -28.27 24.71
CA ASP A 488 -23.43 -29.08 25.18
C ASP A 488 -23.86 -30.19 24.18
N PHE A 489 -23.45 -30.10 22.90
CA PHE A 489 -23.67 -31.20 21.94
C PHE A 489 -22.80 -32.43 22.22
N GLY A 490 -21.71 -32.31 23.01
CA GLY A 490 -20.89 -33.46 23.43
C GLY A 490 -20.11 -34.15 22.30
N GLU A 491 -19.85 -33.46 21.19
CA GLU A 491 -19.22 -34.06 20.01
C GLU A 491 -17.69 -34.06 20.09
N PRO A 492 -16.99 -35.20 19.84
CA PRO A 492 -15.54 -35.29 20.06
C PRO A 492 -14.69 -34.33 19.20
N GLY A 493 -15.13 -34.05 17.97
CA GLY A 493 -14.44 -33.13 17.07
C GLY A 493 -14.60 -31.66 17.43
N LEU A 494 -15.64 -31.33 18.18
CA LEU A 494 -16.05 -29.96 18.46
C LEU A 494 -15.21 -29.32 19.57
N GLY A 495 -15.00 -30.02 20.69
CA GLY A 495 -14.14 -29.55 21.78
C GLY A 495 -12.73 -29.21 21.30
N ARG A 496 -12.16 -30.06 20.42
CA ARG A 496 -10.85 -29.82 19.80
C ARG A 496 -10.82 -28.57 18.92
N ALA A 497 -11.87 -28.35 18.13
CA ALA A 497 -11.97 -27.19 17.24
C ALA A 497 -12.07 -25.89 18.06
N LEU A 498 -12.92 -25.88 19.09
CA LEU A 498 -13.10 -24.74 19.98
C LEU A 498 -11.81 -24.37 20.72
N LEU A 499 -11.13 -25.36 21.32
CA LEU A 499 -9.84 -25.16 21.99
C LEU A 499 -8.74 -24.60 21.07
N ALA A 500 -8.80 -24.88 19.78
CA ALA A 500 -7.80 -24.42 18.83
C ALA A 500 -8.04 -22.98 18.33
N ARG A 501 -9.25 -22.42 18.53
CA ARG A 501 -9.71 -21.23 17.80
C ARG A 501 -10.31 -20.14 18.66
N HIS A 502 -10.82 -20.48 19.83
CA HIS A 502 -11.52 -19.53 20.69
C HIS A 502 -10.88 -19.51 22.08
N ASP A 503 -11.03 -18.38 22.74
CA ASP A 503 -10.69 -18.24 24.15
C ASP A 503 -11.84 -18.85 24.97
N LEU A 504 -11.58 -19.99 25.60
CA LEU A 504 -12.55 -20.72 26.43
C LEU A 504 -12.33 -20.36 27.91
N THR A 505 -13.41 -20.29 28.68
CA THR A 505 -13.30 -20.23 30.14
C THR A 505 -12.69 -21.51 30.70
N ALA A 506 -12.26 -21.49 31.97
CA ALA A 506 -11.72 -22.69 32.62
C ALA A 506 -12.73 -23.86 32.62
N ALA A 507 -14.01 -23.57 32.89
CA ALA A 507 -15.08 -24.56 32.86
C ALA A 507 -15.31 -25.13 31.45
N GLN A 508 -15.35 -24.25 30.44
CA GLN A 508 -15.49 -24.64 29.04
C GLN A 508 -14.30 -25.46 28.55
N THR A 509 -13.09 -25.11 28.99
CA THR A 509 -11.87 -25.85 28.68
C THR A 509 -11.92 -27.26 29.27
N ALA A 510 -12.34 -27.40 30.54
CA ALA A 510 -12.52 -28.71 31.16
C ALA A 510 -13.54 -29.55 30.39
N GLN A 511 -14.70 -28.99 30.04
CA GLN A 511 -15.73 -29.68 29.25
C GLN A 511 -15.20 -30.07 27.85
N ALA A 512 -14.53 -29.16 27.15
CA ALA A 512 -13.95 -29.42 25.82
C ALA A 512 -12.91 -30.54 25.85
N LEU A 513 -12.15 -30.67 26.95
CA LEU A 513 -11.17 -31.73 27.14
C LEU A 513 -11.82 -33.08 27.46
N THR A 514 -12.92 -33.12 28.23
CA THR A 514 -13.63 -34.37 28.54
C THR A 514 -14.22 -35.06 27.31
N GLY A 515 -14.56 -34.29 26.26
CA GLY A 515 -15.07 -34.81 25.00
C GLY A 515 -14.01 -35.39 24.06
N LEU A 516 -12.72 -35.31 24.38
CA LEU A 516 -11.66 -35.78 23.48
C LEU A 516 -11.37 -37.28 23.67
N ASP A 517 -11.48 -38.06 22.58
CA ASP A 517 -11.11 -39.50 22.57
C ASP A 517 -9.65 -39.75 22.98
N ALA A 518 -8.78 -38.75 22.81
CA ALA A 518 -7.41 -38.74 23.30
C ALA A 518 -6.94 -37.30 23.54
N PRO A 519 -6.17 -37.05 24.62
CA PRO A 519 -5.58 -35.73 24.86
C PRO A 519 -4.65 -35.36 23.68
N PRO A 520 -4.69 -34.11 23.19
CA PRO A 520 -3.89 -33.72 22.04
C PRO A 520 -2.40 -33.78 22.40
N ARG A 521 -1.57 -34.44 21.57
CA ARG A 521 -0.12 -34.65 21.78
C ARG A 521 0.66 -33.35 22.04
N ARG A 522 0.15 -32.26 21.48
CA ARG A 522 0.41 -30.90 21.93
C ARG A 522 -0.96 -30.26 21.98
N LEU A 523 -1.42 -29.87 23.16
CA LEU A 523 -2.30 -28.71 23.21
C LEU A 523 -1.54 -27.66 22.39
N PRO A 524 -2.16 -26.95 21.42
CA PRO A 524 -1.57 -25.69 21.03
C PRO A 524 -1.22 -25.01 22.36
N ALA A 525 -0.11 -24.28 22.42
CA ALA A 525 -0.14 -23.17 23.35
C ALA A 525 -1.31 -22.33 22.83
N VAL A 526 -2.55 -22.66 23.24
CA VAL A 526 -3.43 -21.73 23.90
C VAL A 526 -2.46 -21.13 24.89
N VAL A 527 -1.74 -20.12 24.42
CA VAL A 527 -1.21 -19.12 25.30
C VAL A 527 -2.53 -18.68 25.90
N ALA A 528 -2.89 -19.30 27.03
CA ALA A 528 -3.93 -18.78 27.89
C ALA A 528 -3.50 -17.34 27.97
N ARG A 529 -4.20 -16.45 27.24
CA ARG A 529 -3.79 -15.06 27.15
C ARG A 529 -4.06 -14.58 28.55
N PRO A 530 -3.04 -14.57 29.45
CA PRO A 530 -3.31 -14.32 30.85
C PRO A 530 -4.00 -12.95 30.98
N GLU A 531 -3.80 -12.08 30.00
CA GLU A 531 -4.43 -10.77 29.86
C GLU A 531 -5.94 -10.87 29.72
N LEU A 532 -6.42 -11.64 28.73
CA LEU A 532 -7.86 -11.78 28.50
C LEU A 532 -8.53 -12.57 29.63
N ALA A 533 -7.85 -13.57 30.17
CA ALA A 533 -8.34 -14.33 31.31
C ALA A 533 -8.42 -13.47 32.58
N ALA A 534 -7.46 -12.57 32.81
CA ALA A 534 -7.49 -11.62 33.91
C ALA A 534 -8.63 -10.61 33.74
N LEU A 535 -8.81 -10.05 32.53
CA LEU A 535 -9.98 -9.20 32.23
C LEU A 535 -11.31 -9.91 32.50
N ASP A 536 -11.44 -11.16 32.05
CA ASP A 536 -12.65 -11.98 32.28
C ASP A 536 -12.84 -12.33 33.77
N ALA A 537 -11.76 -12.38 34.55
CA ALA A 537 -11.79 -12.54 36.01
C ALA A 537 -12.09 -11.24 36.77
N GLY A 538 -12.32 -10.12 36.06
CA GLY A 538 -12.61 -8.81 36.63
C GLY A 538 -11.38 -7.99 37.02
N THR A 539 -10.17 -8.43 36.65
CA THR A 539 -8.95 -7.61 36.79
C THR A 539 -9.08 -6.37 35.89
N ALA A 540 -8.75 -5.20 36.41
CA ALA A 540 -8.87 -3.96 35.64
C ALA A 540 -7.91 -3.98 34.44
N PHE A 541 -8.33 -3.40 33.31
CA PHE A 541 -7.49 -3.32 32.12
C PHE A 541 -6.14 -2.66 32.37
N THR A 542 -6.09 -1.65 33.23
CA THR A 542 -4.85 -0.97 33.64
C THR A 542 -3.86 -1.90 34.32
N GLU A 543 -4.33 -2.78 35.20
CA GLU A 543 -3.51 -3.78 35.90
C GLU A 543 -2.97 -4.81 34.91
N VAL A 544 -3.82 -5.28 34.00
CA VAL A 544 -3.43 -6.20 32.93
C VAL A 544 -2.40 -5.57 31.99
N PHE A 545 -2.63 -4.33 31.58
CA PHE A 545 -1.76 -3.59 30.67
C PHE A 545 -0.40 -3.28 31.32
N ALA A 546 -0.39 -2.88 32.59
CA ALA A 546 0.84 -2.63 33.35
C ALA A 546 1.69 -3.89 33.53
N GLY A 547 1.05 -5.06 33.69
CA GLY A 547 1.75 -6.35 33.79
C GLY A 547 2.48 -6.78 32.51
N HIS A 548 2.25 -6.11 31.38
CA HIS A 548 2.91 -6.38 30.09
C HIS A 548 4.03 -5.40 29.77
N ARG A 549 4.43 -4.58 30.74
CA ARG A 549 5.58 -3.70 30.60
C ARG A 549 6.85 -4.57 30.51
N PRO A 550 7.61 -4.53 29.41
CA PRO A 550 8.86 -5.26 29.33
C PRO A 550 9.79 -4.79 30.45
N ASP A 551 10.33 -5.75 31.20
CA ASP A 551 11.31 -5.52 32.27
C ASP A 551 12.64 -5.07 31.67
N GLY A 552 12.70 -3.85 31.14
CA GLY A 552 13.91 -3.31 30.53
C GLY A 552 13.68 -2.02 29.76
N HIS A 553 14.67 -1.13 29.82
CA HIS A 553 14.66 0.20 29.18
C HIS A 553 14.54 0.17 27.64
N ASP A 554 14.45 -0.99 27.02
CA ASP A 554 14.37 -1.12 25.57
C ASP A 554 12.92 -1.12 25.09
N ASN A 555 12.41 0.09 24.82
CA ASN A 555 11.08 0.33 24.24
C ASN A 555 10.88 -0.33 22.86
N ALA A 556 11.91 -0.97 22.29
CA ALA A 556 11.83 -1.73 21.04
C ALA A 556 10.98 -3.02 21.17
N ASP A 557 10.80 -3.55 22.38
CA ASP A 557 10.09 -4.82 22.62
C ASP A 557 8.55 -4.71 22.63
N TRP A 558 8.00 -3.49 22.57
CA TRP A 558 6.58 -3.26 22.25
C TRP A 558 6.29 -3.49 20.76
N THR A 559 6.72 -4.65 20.27
CA THR A 559 6.52 -5.12 18.90
C THR A 559 5.04 -5.36 18.61
N HIS A 560 4.69 -5.51 17.34
CA HIS A 560 3.35 -5.91 16.89
C HIS A 560 2.76 -7.10 17.65
N ALA A 561 3.60 -8.00 18.17
CA ALA A 561 3.19 -9.17 18.93
C ALA A 561 2.68 -8.82 20.35
N GLY A 562 3.42 -7.99 21.10
CA GLY A 562 3.11 -7.67 22.51
C GLY A 562 1.81 -6.87 22.70
N LEU A 563 1.33 -6.21 21.65
CA LEU A 563 0.12 -5.38 21.68
C LEU A 563 -1.03 -5.95 20.83
N SER A 564 -0.90 -7.18 20.35
CA SER A 564 -1.96 -7.87 19.61
C SER A 564 -3.17 -8.22 20.49
N TRP A 565 -2.96 -8.44 21.79
CA TRP A 565 -4.04 -8.75 22.73
C TRP A 565 -4.96 -7.56 22.98
N VAL A 566 -4.43 -6.32 23.00
CA VAL A 566 -5.22 -5.09 23.16
C VAL A 566 -6.24 -4.96 22.03
N ARG A 567 -5.80 -5.22 20.79
CA ARG A 567 -6.69 -5.24 19.61
C ARG A 567 -7.77 -6.32 19.74
N SER A 568 -7.43 -7.50 20.28
CA SER A 568 -8.42 -8.55 20.56
C SER A 568 -9.40 -8.17 21.67
N ALA A 569 -8.92 -7.50 22.73
CA ALA A 569 -9.77 -7.01 23.81
C ALA A 569 -10.78 -5.98 23.29
N VAL A 570 -10.33 -5.04 22.44
CA VAL A 570 -11.21 -4.07 21.77
C VAL A 570 -12.22 -4.76 20.84
N ALA A 571 -11.73 -5.65 19.97
CA ALA A 571 -12.60 -6.35 19.01
C ALA A 571 -13.64 -7.27 19.67
N THR A 572 -13.39 -7.73 20.91
CA THR A 572 -14.33 -8.55 21.69
C THR A 572 -15.17 -7.73 22.66
N GLY A 573 -15.06 -6.39 22.64
CA GLY A 573 -15.83 -5.50 23.49
C GLY A 573 -15.45 -5.56 24.97
N ARG A 574 -14.28 -6.12 25.31
CA ARG A 574 -13.78 -6.18 26.68
C ARG A 574 -13.18 -4.85 27.14
N VAL A 575 -12.71 -4.04 26.19
CA VAL A 575 -12.13 -2.71 26.42
C VAL A 575 -12.49 -1.82 25.24
N THR A 576 -12.60 -0.50 25.44
CA THR A 576 -12.84 0.49 24.40
C THR A 576 -11.58 1.31 24.12
N TRP A 577 -11.50 1.97 22.95
CA TRP A 577 -10.40 2.90 22.67
C TRP A 577 -10.36 4.09 23.64
N THR A 578 -11.53 4.52 24.14
CA THR A 578 -11.64 5.59 25.15
C THR A 578 -11.04 5.15 26.49
N GLU A 579 -11.34 3.94 26.96
CA GLU A 579 -10.70 3.36 28.17
C GLU A 579 -9.19 3.21 27.98
N ILE A 580 -8.74 2.73 26.82
CA ILE A 580 -7.31 2.62 26.52
C ILE A 580 -6.62 3.99 26.59
N LEU A 581 -7.21 5.01 25.98
CA LEU A 581 -6.62 6.35 25.95
C LEU A 581 -6.61 7.03 27.32
N ASN A 582 -7.66 6.83 28.11
CA ASN A 582 -7.79 7.46 29.42
C ASN A 582 -6.93 6.79 30.49
N ASP A 583 -6.85 5.46 30.45
CA ASP A 583 -6.39 4.68 31.59
C ASP A 583 -5.06 3.97 31.34
N ALA A 584 -4.69 3.71 30.07
CA ALA A 584 -3.42 3.04 29.77
C ALA A 584 -2.23 4.01 29.88
N ALA A 585 -1.14 3.47 30.38
CA ALA A 585 0.14 4.16 30.50
C ALA A 585 1.28 3.21 30.09
N PRO A 586 2.35 3.69 29.44
CA PRO A 586 2.69 5.10 29.21
C PRO A 586 2.08 5.69 27.92
N ALA A 587 1.77 6.99 27.95
CA ALA A 587 1.11 7.75 26.87
C ALA A 587 1.78 7.58 25.49
N GLY A 588 3.12 7.56 25.42
CA GLY A 588 3.85 7.38 24.15
C GLY A 588 3.56 6.04 23.45
N ILE A 589 3.32 4.99 24.23
CA ILE A 589 2.97 3.66 23.71
C ILE A 589 1.52 3.63 23.26
N VAL A 590 0.63 4.23 24.04
CA VAL A 590 -0.80 4.36 23.71
C VAL A 590 -0.99 5.15 22.40
N LEU A 591 -0.29 6.27 22.23
CA LEU A 591 -0.34 7.05 20.99
C LEU A 591 0.26 6.30 19.80
N SER A 592 1.30 5.49 20.05
CA SER A 592 1.86 4.59 19.03
C SER A 592 0.86 3.49 18.63
N LEU A 593 0.04 3.00 19.56
CA LEU A 593 -1.05 2.06 19.31
C LEU A 593 -2.14 2.69 18.43
N VAL A 594 -2.58 3.91 18.75
CA VAL A 594 -3.58 4.63 17.96
C VAL A 594 -3.13 4.81 16.52
N ARG A 595 -1.85 5.12 16.27
CA ARG A 595 -1.32 5.23 14.91
C ARG A 595 -1.34 3.90 14.13
N GLN A 596 -1.15 2.78 14.83
CA GLN A 596 -1.16 1.45 14.23
C GLN A 596 -2.58 0.90 14.06
N ALA A 597 -3.53 1.43 14.81
CA ALA A 597 -4.95 1.13 14.66
C ALA A 597 -5.48 1.75 13.37
N HIS A 598 -6.59 1.20 12.87
CA HIS A 598 -7.26 1.77 11.72
C HIS A 598 -7.77 3.18 12.09
N PRO A 599 -7.57 4.20 11.23
CA PRO A 599 -7.94 5.58 11.54
C PRO A 599 -9.40 5.77 11.97
N VAL A 600 -10.31 4.95 11.44
CA VAL A 600 -11.76 5.01 11.75
C VAL A 600 -12.06 4.65 13.20
N ASP A 601 -11.25 3.79 13.84
CA ASP A 601 -11.59 3.22 15.15
C ASP A 601 -11.03 4.05 16.29
N ALA A 602 -9.77 4.49 16.18
CA ALA A 602 -9.03 5.08 17.29
C ALA A 602 -8.93 6.62 17.24
N LEU A 603 -8.99 7.23 16.04
CA LEU A 603 -8.89 8.70 15.93
C LEU A 603 -10.08 9.45 16.53
N PRO A 604 -11.35 8.98 16.42
CA PRO A 604 -12.45 9.66 17.09
C PRO A 604 -12.26 9.75 18.61
N ALA A 605 -11.87 8.64 19.24
CA ALA A 605 -11.57 8.61 20.68
C ALA A 605 -10.36 9.49 21.04
N LEU A 606 -9.30 9.50 20.22
CA LEU A 606 -8.16 10.39 20.46
C LEU A 606 -8.55 11.86 20.36
N ARG A 607 -9.38 12.24 19.37
CA ARG A 607 -9.91 13.60 19.22
C ARG A 607 -10.79 13.99 20.40
N GLU A 608 -11.59 13.07 20.91
CA GLU A 608 -12.42 13.30 22.11
C GLU A 608 -11.54 13.56 23.34
N VAL A 609 -10.51 12.75 23.58
CA VAL A 609 -9.58 12.91 24.72
C VAL A 609 -8.78 14.20 24.62
N VAL A 610 -8.20 14.49 23.44
CA VAL A 610 -7.45 15.73 23.21
C VAL A 610 -8.37 16.95 23.27
N GLY A 611 -9.56 16.88 22.68
CA GLY A 611 -10.56 17.95 22.68
C GLY A 611 -11.12 18.24 24.07
N SER A 612 -11.23 17.24 24.94
CA SER A 612 -11.65 17.40 26.34
C SER A 612 -10.59 18.11 27.17
N ALA A 613 -9.30 17.82 26.93
CA ALA A 613 -8.19 18.48 27.61
C ALA A 613 -8.00 19.94 27.17
N LYS A 614 -8.47 20.31 25.97
CA LYS A 614 -8.30 21.65 25.36
C LYS A 614 -6.87 22.22 25.53
N PRO A 615 -5.82 21.44 25.21
CA PRO A 615 -4.46 21.89 25.47
C PRO A 615 -4.14 23.12 24.61
N THR A 616 -3.47 24.11 25.20
CA THR A 616 -2.91 25.23 24.42
C THR A 616 -1.76 24.73 23.54
N THR A 617 -1.29 25.56 22.61
CA THR A 617 -0.13 25.21 21.78
C THR A 617 1.12 24.95 22.62
N GLU A 618 1.31 25.72 23.70
CA GLU A 618 2.42 25.55 24.64
C GLU A 618 2.31 24.23 25.39
N ALA A 619 1.09 23.88 25.81
CA ALA A 619 0.80 22.60 26.44
C ALA A 619 1.11 21.42 25.51
N LEU A 620 0.74 21.53 24.23
CA LEU A 620 1.08 20.52 23.24
C LEU A 620 2.60 20.40 23.06
N PHE A 621 3.32 21.52 23.01
CA PHE A 621 4.78 21.50 22.89
C PHE A 621 5.45 20.80 24.08
N LEU A 622 5.02 21.14 25.30
CA LEU A 622 5.50 20.51 26.52
C LEU A 622 5.15 19.02 26.54
N ALA A 623 3.93 18.64 26.18
CA ALA A 623 3.51 17.24 26.08
C ALA A 623 4.41 16.46 25.11
N LEU A 624 4.69 17.01 23.93
CA LEU A 624 5.55 16.40 22.93
C LEU A 624 7.00 16.26 23.41
N GLY A 625 7.51 17.23 24.15
CA GLY A 625 8.84 17.16 24.79
C GLY A 625 8.91 16.11 25.90
N MET A 626 7.82 15.88 26.61
CA MET A 626 7.71 14.91 27.70
C MET A 626 7.49 13.47 27.21
N LEU A 627 6.91 13.27 26.02
CA LEU A 627 6.47 11.96 25.51
C LEU A 627 7.51 10.83 25.62
N ALA A 628 8.79 11.14 25.44
CA ALA A 628 9.83 10.11 25.41
C ALA A 628 10.00 9.38 26.75
N ASP A 629 9.78 10.11 27.85
CA ASP A 629 10.03 9.70 29.22
C ASP A 629 8.76 9.73 30.10
N PHE A 630 7.63 10.22 29.56
CA PHE A 630 6.38 10.31 30.29
C PHE A 630 5.78 8.93 30.56
N THR A 631 5.61 8.60 31.84
CA THR A 631 5.13 7.29 32.28
C THR A 631 3.64 7.21 32.57
N GLY A 632 2.91 8.33 32.54
CA GLY A 632 1.48 8.41 32.83
C GLY A 632 0.58 8.20 31.60
N THR A 633 -0.71 8.50 31.75
CA THR A 633 -1.75 8.36 30.71
C THR A 633 -1.77 9.54 29.73
N VAL A 634 -2.53 9.44 28.63
CA VAL A 634 -2.65 10.54 27.65
C VAL A 634 -3.32 11.78 28.29
N PRO A 635 -4.44 11.66 29.05
CA PRO A 635 -4.99 12.80 29.78
C PRO A 635 -4.02 13.42 30.78
N GLU A 636 -3.27 12.61 31.55
CA GLU A 636 -2.29 13.12 32.52
C GLU A 636 -1.17 13.90 31.82
N LEU A 637 -0.66 13.40 30.70
CA LEU A 637 0.33 14.10 29.88
C LEU A 637 -0.17 15.48 29.48
N LEU A 638 -1.39 15.54 28.95
CA LEU A 638 -2.01 16.78 28.49
C LEU A 638 -2.31 17.74 29.64
N ALA A 639 -2.78 17.23 30.78
CA ALA A 639 -3.09 18.04 31.95
C ALA A 639 -1.82 18.65 32.56
N ILE A 640 -0.76 17.85 32.76
CA ILE A 640 0.52 18.32 33.31
C ILE A 640 1.15 19.33 32.36
N ALA A 641 1.13 19.05 31.06
CA ALA A 641 1.66 19.97 30.08
C ALA A 641 0.86 21.29 30.01
N SER A 642 -0.46 21.23 30.20
CA SER A 642 -1.33 22.42 30.27
C SER A 642 -1.05 23.26 31.52
N ALA A 643 -0.91 22.62 32.68
CA ALA A 643 -0.54 23.30 33.92
C ALA A 643 0.85 23.93 33.84
N ALA A 644 1.81 23.28 33.18
CA ALA A 644 3.16 23.81 32.98
C ALA A 644 3.21 24.95 31.95
N ALA A 645 2.26 24.98 31.01
CA ALA A 645 2.14 26.04 30.00
C ALA A 645 1.55 27.34 30.56
N ASP A 646 0.73 27.25 31.60
CA ASP A 646 0.06 28.39 32.25
C ASP A 646 0.50 28.52 33.72
N PRO A 647 1.68 29.12 33.99
CA PRO A 647 2.22 29.22 35.34
C PRO A 647 1.48 30.21 36.26
N GLY A 648 0.46 30.93 35.76
CA GLY A 648 -0.26 31.98 36.48
C GLY A 648 0.26 33.39 36.24
#